data_AF-A0ABD7C2M8-F1
#
_entry.id   AF-A0ABD7C2M8-F1
#
_cell.length_a   1.000
_cell.length_b   1.000
_cell.length_c   1.000
_cell.angle_alpha   90.00
_cell.angle_beta   90.00
_cell.angle_gamma   90.00
#
_symmetry.space_group_name_H-M   'P 1'
#
loop_
_entity.id
_entity.type
_entity.pdbx_description
1 polymer ?
#
loop_
_entity_poly.entity_id
_entity_poly.type
_entity_poly.pdbx_seq_one_letter_code
_entity_poly.pdbx_strand_id
1 'polypeptide(L)'
;MLWILLLSLLLLCWLFLASDKWVWWKAGAFSLLLLMLSAWWLIDKLSGDGLNAATLYHLGADMEGAGVSDFKGYIAGFIVLALVSLLPLFATRVKRWRRPGHGGALFAGFAAVWVATIMISPLARDGQRLYQQLRPVDFARIAPEYQVPTQPLQRPRNIVWIYGESLERTYLDEAVFPGLMPNLNRLASESLDVRNLASAEGSGWTIAGLVSSMCGVPLTTSQGDENSMDRMGSFLPKAVCLGDYLKQQGYTNHYLGGANGQFAGKGQFLASHGFDEVHDLAWFKQQKKIGRIHYSAWGVHDDVLLDTAYQRFEQLSRAGSPFMLTTLTMDTHHPAGHLPVSCKGERYQSQYGNINMLNALKCSDRLISQLVERIQASPYGKDTLIVIASDHLAMPNDLTHILTRQKRENLLLFLGDGIAPQQLSADAGTTLDSGATLLSLLDPNLKTMGFGRSLIDAQRAPSASVATQRDGGRDYPQYLAFARSLWLGEPTRELKIDGDDQVVVGLQHVQPPVLLEYDKDWGLKSVYLENTSRQFDDANPDNTLAYVDRCTAFEDGSADGDWCALLVNRDNGIKLYRDNDLRGGIAVDAPLDAFQGPRPSVRQAHMITQKGRRTRAGQYMLQLVASTRPDRGFWIEAVSSQRKVVLAQQWVQPDANGKINVSFGLDHEVDDLEIRAWLNHAEKLAVDTFALVPSRGRPRG
;
A
#
# COMPACT_ATOMS: atom_id res chain seq x y z
N MET A 1 13.22 -27.90 -5.56
CA MET A 1 13.58 -27.08 -4.38
C MET A 1 12.84 -27.51 -3.10
N LEU A 2 11.50 -27.64 -3.09
CA LEU A 2 10.73 -28.01 -1.87
C LEU A 2 11.25 -29.27 -1.13
N TRP A 3 11.59 -30.34 -1.86
CA TRP A 3 12.14 -31.56 -1.26
C TRP A 3 13.48 -31.34 -0.56
N ILE A 4 14.35 -30.49 -1.11
CA ILE A 4 15.65 -30.16 -0.50
C ILE A 4 15.44 -29.36 0.78
N LEU A 5 14.51 -28.40 0.76
CA LEU A 5 14.13 -27.63 1.96
C LEU A 5 13.59 -28.58 3.04
N LEU A 6 12.67 -29.48 2.70
CA LEU A 6 12.12 -30.47 3.64
C LEU A 6 13.21 -31.36 4.26
N LEU A 7 14.12 -31.90 3.44
CA LEU A 7 15.23 -32.72 3.92
C LEU A 7 16.16 -31.93 4.86
N SER A 8 16.41 -30.66 4.56
CA SER A 8 17.22 -29.79 5.42
C SER A 8 16.55 -29.51 6.77
N LEU A 9 15.21 -29.32 6.80
CA LEU A 9 14.45 -29.13 8.03
C LEU A 9 14.43 -30.41 8.89
N LEU A 10 14.31 -31.58 8.26
CA LEU A 10 14.43 -32.87 8.95
C LEU A 10 15.83 -33.07 9.55
N LEU A 11 16.88 -32.70 8.80
CA LEU A 11 18.26 -32.74 9.29
C LEU A 11 18.49 -31.77 10.45
N LEU A 12 17.94 -30.55 10.40
CA LEU A 12 17.96 -29.59 11.50
C LEU A 12 17.28 -30.15 12.75
N CYS A 13 16.12 -30.77 12.59
CA CYS A 13 15.40 -31.42 13.69
C CYS A 13 16.26 -32.52 14.33
N TRP A 14 16.90 -33.37 13.51
CA TRP A 14 17.80 -34.40 14.01
C TRP A 14 19.02 -33.82 14.76
N LEU A 15 19.71 -32.84 14.18
CA LEU A 15 20.87 -32.17 14.81
C LEU A 15 20.49 -31.40 16.09
N PHE A 16 19.27 -30.88 16.14
CA PHE A 16 18.71 -30.27 17.34
C PHE A 16 18.53 -31.30 18.46
N LEU A 17 17.97 -32.47 18.16
CA LEU A 17 17.71 -33.55 19.11
C LEU A 17 18.96 -34.35 19.53
N ALA A 18 19.99 -34.39 18.67
CA ALA A 18 21.19 -35.21 18.87
C ALA A 18 22.21 -34.64 19.89
N SER A 19 22.05 -33.40 20.34
CA SER A 19 22.97 -32.76 21.30
C SER A 19 22.31 -31.71 22.18
N ASP A 20 22.70 -31.67 23.45
CA ASP A 20 22.26 -30.66 24.43
C ASP A 20 23.10 -29.38 24.40
N LYS A 21 24.22 -29.37 23.67
CA LYS A 21 25.10 -28.20 23.59
C LYS A 21 24.35 -27.05 22.92
N TRP A 22 24.30 -25.88 23.59
CA TRP A 22 23.59 -24.69 23.12
C TRP A 22 22.11 -24.93 22.76
N VAL A 23 21.44 -25.84 23.50
CA VAL A 23 20.06 -26.25 23.22
C VAL A 23 19.08 -25.09 23.04
N TRP A 24 19.12 -24.08 23.92
CA TRP A 24 18.21 -22.93 23.87
C TRP A 24 18.44 -22.08 22.62
N TRP A 25 19.69 -21.89 22.23
CA TRP A 25 20.03 -21.18 21.00
C TRP A 25 19.54 -21.95 19.77
N LYS A 26 19.81 -23.26 19.69
CA LYS A 26 19.32 -24.10 18.58
C LYS A 26 17.80 -24.12 18.50
N ALA A 27 17.13 -24.22 19.65
CA ALA A 27 15.67 -24.17 19.72
C ALA A 27 15.13 -22.82 19.23
N GLY A 28 15.69 -21.72 19.71
CA GLY A 28 15.32 -20.37 19.28
C GLY A 28 15.56 -20.14 17.78
N ALA A 29 16.74 -20.46 17.27
CA ALA A 29 17.09 -20.31 15.87
C ALA A 29 16.22 -21.19 14.95
N PHE A 30 15.92 -22.43 15.36
CA PHE A 30 15.05 -23.31 14.58
C PHE A 30 13.60 -22.82 14.61
N SER A 31 13.08 -22.43 15.77
CA SER A 31 11.74 -21.88 15.90
C SER A 31 11.55 -20.59 15.11
N LEU A 32 12.55 -19.69 15.13
CA LEU A 32 12.52 -18.47 14.32
C LEU A 32 12.48 -18.79 12.83
N LEU A 33 13.32 -19.71 12.35
CA LEU A 33 13.33 -20.13 10.95
C LEU A 33 11.98 -20.73 10.53
N LEU A 34 11.40 -21.62 11.36
CA LEU A 34 10.08 -22.20 11.08
C LEU A 34 8.98 -21.12 11.07
N LEU A 35 9.03 -20.16 12.00
CA LEU A 35 8.07 -19.06 12.05
C LEU A 35 8.18 -18.15 10.81
N MET A 36 9.41 -17.80 10.40
CA MET A 36 9.65 -17.02 9.18
C MET A 36 9.14 -17.75 7.94
N LEU A 37 9.37 -19.06 7.82
CA LEU A 37 8.83 -19.88 6.72
C LEU A 37 7.30 -19.99 6.77
N SER A 38 6.71 -20.02 7.96
CA SER A 38 5.26 -20.04 8.16
C SER A 38 4.63 -18.70 7.76
N ALA A 39 5.24 -17.58 8.15
CA ALA A 39 4.81 -16.24 7.75
C ALA A 39 4.95 -16.05 6.24
N TRP A 40 6.09 -16.47 5.68
CA TRP A 40 6.32 -16.47 4.24
C TRP A 40 5.27 -17.30 3.50
N TRP A 41 4.90 -18.48 4.01
CA TRP A 41 3.84 -19.31 3.43
C TRP A 41 2.49 -18.58 3.38
N LEU A 42 2.11 -17.85 4.44
CA LEU A 42 0.88 -17.07 4.45
C LEU A 42 0.93 -15.96 3.41
N ILE A 43 2.05 -15.23 3.37
CA ILE A 43 2.28 -14.13 2.43
C ILE A 43 2.22 -14.64 0.99
N ASP A 44 2.85 -15.77 0.69
CA ASP A 44 2.81 -16.41 -0.63
C ASP A 44 1.40 -16.90 -1.00
N LYS A 45 0.58 -17.31 -0.01
CA LYS A 45 -0.83 -17.64 -0.24
C LYS A 45 -1.71 -16.45 -0.56
N LEU A 46 -1.34 -15.25 -0.12
CA LEU A 46 -2.08 -14.02 -0.37
C LEU A 46 -1.59 -13.33 -1.66
N SER A 47 -0.27 -13.22 -1.84
CA SER A 47 0.35 -12.48 -2.94
C SER A 47 0.69 -13.34 -4.18
N GLY A 48 1.01 -14.62 -3.98
CA GLY A 48 1.48 -15.53 -5.03
C GLY A 48 2.94 -15.38 -5.45
N ASP A 49 3.69 -14.46 -4.83
CA ASP A 49 5.09 -14.17 -5.16
C ASP A 49 5.88 -13.72 -3.91
N GLY A 50 5.56 -14.32 -2.75
CA GLY A 50 6.28 -14.10 -1.49
C GLY A 50 6.40 -12.63 -1.07
N LEU A 51 7.57 -12.28 -0.52
CA LEU A 51 7.89 -10.92 -0.12
C LEU A 51 8.39 -10.14 -1.34
N ASN A 52 7.54 -9.27 -1.88
CA ASN A 52 7.82 -8.42 -3.04
C ASN A 52 7.25 -7.00 -2.82
N ALA A 53 7.26 -6.18 -3.88
CA ALA A 53 6.73 -4.82 -3.82
C ALA A 53 5.26 -4.73 -3.38
N ALA A 54 4.42 -5.71 -3.71
CA ALA A 54 3.02 -5.77 -3.27
C ALA A 54 2.94 -5.96 -1.76
N THR A 55 3.73 -6.89 -1.23
CA THR A 55 3.76 -7.17 0.22
C THR A 55 4.27 -5.96 0.99
N LEU A 56 5.34 -5.30 0.54
CA LEU A 56 5.79 -4.06 1.14
C LEU A 56 4.73 -2.96 1.08
N TYR A 57 4.07 -2.80 -0.07
CA TYR A 57 3.02 -1.80 -0.26
C TYR A 57 1.86 -2.00 0.72
N HIS A 58 1.36 -3.23 0.85
CA HIS A 58 0.24 -3.53 1.74
C HIS A 58 0.62 -3.55 3.24
N LEU A 59 1.90 -3.56 3.60
CA LEU A 59 2.32 -3.34 4.98
C LEU A 59 2.12 -1.88 5.43
N GLY A 60 2.14 -0.92 4.49
CA GLY A 60 1.91 0.50 4.80
C GLY A 60 0.76 1.18 4.09
N ALA A 61 -0.10 0.40 3.45
CA ALA A 61 -1.34 0.89 2.88
C ALA A 61 -2.52 0.44 3.76
N ASP A 62 -3.58 1.25 3.78
CA ASP A 62 -4.78 0.92 4.53
C ASP A 62 -5.43 -0.38 4.02
N MET A 63 -5.80 -1.24 4.96
CA MET A 63 -6.53 -2.49 4.73
C MET A 63 -8.03 -2.37 5.05
N GLU A 64 -8.52 -1.16 5.38
CA GLU A 64 -9.94 -0.91 5.58
C GLU A 64 -10.76 -1.29 4.35
N GLY A 65 -11.82 -2.07 4.58
CA GLY A 65 -12.66 -2.63 3.52
C GLY A 65 -12.16 -3.91 2.87
N ALA A 66 -11.02 -4.48 3.30
CA ALA A 66 -10.56 -5.78 2.83
C ALA A 66 -11.51 -6.91 3.27
N GLY A 67 -11.79 -7.86 2.36
CA GLY A 67 -12.63 -9.03 2.61
C GLY A 67 -11.96 -10.14 3.44
N VAL A 68 -11.41 -9.80 4.62
CA VAL A 68 -10.59 -10.71 5.46
C VAL A 68 -11.28 -12.03 5.79
N SER A 69 -12.62 -12.05 5.85
CA SER A 69 -13.41 -13.26 6.12
C SER A 69 -13.16 -14.39 5.11
N ASP A 70 -12.80 -14.06 3.87
CA ASP A 70 -12.60 -15.03 2.81
C ASP A 70 -11.26 -15.78 2.97
N PHE A 71 -10.32 -15.23 3.75
CA PHE A 71 -9.00 -15.83 4.01
C PHE A 71 -8.91 -16.60 5.34
N LYS A 72 -10.01 -16.78 6.07
CA LYS A 72 -10.03 -17.44 7.38
C LYS A 72 -9.33 -18.80 7.40
N GLY A 73 -9.40 -19.55 6.29
CA GLY A 73 -8.73 -20.85 6.15
C GLY A 73 -7.21 -20.74 6.12
N TYR A 74 -6.67 -19.77 5.39
CA TYR A 74 -5.23 -19.51 5.34
C TYR A 74 -4.73 -18.95 6.68
N ILE A 75 -5.49 -18.06 7.30
CA ILE A 75 -5.17 -17.52 8.63
C ILE A 75 -5.12 -18.65 9.68
N ALA A 76 -6.10 -19.54 9.70
CA ALA A 76 -6.11 -20.70 10.58
C ALA A 76 -4.90 -21.62 10.32
N GLY A 77 -4.58 -21.87 9.04
CA GLY A 77 -3.38 -22.63 8.66
C GLY A 77 -2.09 -22.00 9.18
N PHE A 78 -1.94 -20.68 9.05
CA PHE A 78 -0.81 -19.94 9.58
C PHE A 78 -0.71 -20.05 11.11
N ILE A 79 -1.82 -19.90 11.83
CA ILE A 79 -1.85 -20.04 13.30
C ILE A 79 -1.34 -21.42 13.71
N VAL A 80 -1.79 -22.48 13.04
CA VAL A 80 -1.31 -23.85 13.30
C VAL A 80 0.19 -23.96 13.03
N LEU A 81 0.67 -23.47 11.87
CA LEU A 81 2.09 -23.49 11.52
C LEU A 81 2.95 -22.67 12.50
N ALA A 82 2.46 -21.52 12.96
CA ALA A 82 3.12 -20.69 13.96
C ALA A 82 3.22 -21.41 15.31
N LEU A 83 2.17 -22.09 15.76
CA LEU A 83 2.19 -22.90 16.98
C LEU A 83 3.16 -24.09 16.86
N VAL A 84 3.16 -24.78 15.71
CA VAL A 84 4.11 -25.86 15.40
C VAL A 84 5.54 -25.35 15.39
N SER A 85 5.77 -24.12 14.94
CA SER A 85 7.10 -23.48 14.93
C SER A 85 7.67 -23.29 16.34
N LEU A 86 6.83 -23.30 17.39
CA LEU A 86 7.28 -23.21 18.79
C LEU A 86 7.67 -24.56 19.41
N LEU A 87 7.39 -25.70 18.75
CA LEU A 87 7.71 -27.04 19.27
C LEU A 87 9.19 -27.23 19.66
N PRO A 88 10.20 -26.72 18.91
CA PRO A 88 11.59 -26.80 19.34
C PRO A 88 11.84 -26.18 20.72
N LEU A 89 11.16 -25.09 21.08
CA LEU A 89 11.27 -24.46 22.40
C LEU A 89 10.71 -25.37 23.50
N PHE A 90 9.58 -26.03 23.26
CA PHE A 90 9.00 -26.98 24.22
C PHE A 90 9.83 -28.27 24.36
N ALA A 91 10.43 -28.73 23.25
CA ALA A 91 11.30 -29.91 23.22
C ALA A 91 12.62 -29.71 24.00
N THR A 92 12.92 -28.51 24.49
CA THR A 92 14.03 -28.28 25.45
C THR A 92 13.82 -29.00 26.79
N ARG A 93 12.57 -29.31 27.15
CA ARG A 93 12.20 -29.95 28.44
C ARG A 93 12.18 -31.48 28.39
N VAL A 94 12.33 -32.08 27.21
CA VAL A 94 12.27 -33.54 27.03
C VAL A 94 13.65 -34.16 27.23
N LYS A 95 13.72 -35.36 27.82
CA LYS A 95 14.98 -36.11 28.05
C LYS A 95 15.57 -36.56 26.70
N ARG A 96 16.76 -36.07 26.37
CA ARG A 96 17.41 -36.23 25.04
C ARG A 96 18.42 -37.36 24.98
N TRP A 97 18.73 -37.78 23.76
CA TRP A 97 19.75 -38.80 23.48
C TRP A 97 21.16 -38.22 23.69
N ARG A 98 21.81 -38.63 24.79
CA ARG A 98 23.19 -38.24 25.08
C ARG A 98 24.16 -39.13 24.30
N ARG A 99 24.87 -38.56 23.33
CA ARG A 99 26.05 -39.19 22.71
C ARG A 99 27.34 -38.62 23.33
N PRO A 100 28.23 -39.45 23.90
CA PRO A 100 29.51 -38.97 24.44
C PRO A 100 30.37 -38.34 23.35
N GLY A 101 31.02 -37.20 23.66
CA GLY A 101 32.18 -36.68 22.92
C GLY A 101 31.95 -35.76 21.70
N HIS A 102 30.74 -35.60 21.15
CA HIS A 102 30.55 -34.93 19.85
C HIS A 102 29.73 -33.63 19.85
N GLY A 103 29.45 -33.03 21.02
CA GLY A 103 28.53 -31.87 21.11
C GLY A 103 28.98 -30.63 20.33
N GLY A 104 30.29 -30.40 20.18
CA GLY A 104 30.83 -29.29 19.40
C GLY A 104 30.59 -29.44 17.90
N ALA A 105 30.93 -30.61 17.34
CA ALA A 105 30.74 -30.92 15.93
C ALA A 105 29.25 -30.92 15.54
N LEU A 106 28.37 -31.45 16.39
CA LEU A 106 26.92 -31.44 16.15
C LEU A 106 26.33 -30.02 16.17
N PHE A 107 26.83 -29.14 17.04
CA PHE A 107 26.43 -27.73 17.03
C PHE A 107 26.90 -27.00 15.77
N ALA A 108 28.16 -27.19 15.37
CA ALA A 108 28.69 -26.62 14.13
C ALA A 108 27.92 -27.13 12.91
N GLY A 109 27.60 -28.43 12.87
CA GLY A 109 26.74 -29.02 11.86
C GLY A 109 25.35 -28.39 11.84
N PHE A 110 24.72 -28.19 13.00
CA PHE A 110 23.43 -27.49 13.09
C PHE A 110 23.51 -26.08 12.51
N ALA A 111 24.51 -25.28 12.92
CA ALA A 111 24.68 -23.92 12.44
C ALA A 111 24.92 -23.88 10.91
N ALA A 112 25.77 -24.77 10.39
CA ALA A 112 26.03 -24.86 8.96
C ALA A 112 24.79 -25.25 8.16
N VAL A 113 24.03 -26.26 8.61
CA VAL A 113 22.77 -26.66 7.97
C VAL A 113 21.74 -25.54 8.10
N TRP A 114 21.69 -24.82 9.21
CA TRP A 114 20.72 -23.73 9.42
C TRP A 114 20.95 -22.58 8.43
N VAL A 115 22.21 -22.17 8.25
CA VAL A 115 22.58 -21.18 7.22
C VAL A 115 22.26 -21.71 5.82
N ALA A 116 22.62 -22.96 5.52
CA ALA A 116 22.33 -23.57 4.22
C ALA A 116 20.82 -23.62 3.95
N THR A 117 20.00 -23.96 4.96
CA THR A 117 18.53 -23.99 4.87
C THR A 117 17.97 -22.61 4.55
N ILE A 118 18.47 -21.54 5.18
CA ILE A 118 18.07 -20.16 4.84
C ILE A 118 18.40 -19.87 3.37
N MET A 119 19.63 -20.15 2.94
CA MET A 119 20.09 -19.86 1.57
C MET A 119 19.32 -20.60 0.47
N ILE A 120 18.84 -21.82 0.74
CA ILE A 120 18.01 -22.58 -0.22
C ILE A 120 16.52 -22.28 -0.09
N SER A 121 16.11 -21.60 0.97
CA SER A 121 14.71 -21.27 1.22
C SER A 121 14.26 -20.05 0.39
N PRO A 122 12.94 -19.86 0.21
CA PRO A 122 12.42 -18.66 -0.44
C PRO A 122 12.85 -17.35 0.25
N LEU A 123 13.10 -17.39 1.57
CA LEU A 123 13.50 -16.21 2.35
C LEU A 123 14.78 -15.55 1.81
N ALA A 124 15.76 -16.34 1.34
CA ALA A 124 16.99 -15.78 0.80
C ALA A 124 16.79 -15.13 -0.57
N ARG A 125 15.93 -15.71 -1.42
CA ARG A 125 15.57 -15.13 -2.72
C ARG A 125 14.86 -13.79 -2.53
N ASP A 126 13.86 -13.77 -1.66
CA ASP A 126 13.08 -12.57 -1.43
C ASP A 126 13.92 -11.50 -0.72
N GLY A 127 14.76 -11.90 0.24
CA GLY A 127 15.73 -10.99 0.86
C GLY A 127 16.69 -10.37 -0.15
N GLN A 128 17.17 -11.13 -1.14
CA GLN A 128 17.98 -10.60 -2.23
C GLN A 128 17.19 -9.65 -3.14
N ARG A 129 15.94 -9.99 -3.47
CA ARG A 129 15.03 -9.15 -4.27
C ARG A 129 14.80 -7.80 -3.58
N LEU A 130 14.44 -7.82 -2.30
CA LEU A 130 14.26 -6.63 -1.47
C LEU A 130 15.54 -5.80 -1.36
N TYR A 131 16.70 -6.45 -1.15
CA TYR A 131 17.98 -5.76 -1.13
C TYR A 131 18.28 -5.03 -2.44
N GLN A 132 17.98 -5.66 -3.59
CA GLN A 132 18.15 -5.02 -4.90
C GLN A 132 17.20 -3.85 -5.09
N GLN A 133 15.97 -3.96 -4.59
CA GLN A 133 14.98 -2.90 -4.64
C GLN A 133 15.34 -1.70 -3.77
N LEU A 134 15.86 -1.92 -2.57
CA LEU A 134 16.20 -0.86 -1.62
C LEU A 134 17.56 -0.21 -1.86
N ARG A 135 18.36 -0.77 -2.77
CA ARG A 135 19.67 -0.21 -3.10
C ARG A 135 19.50 1.19 -3.71
N PRO A 136 20.29 2.20 -3.28
CA PRO A 136 20.27 3.50 -3.92
C PRO A 136 20.68 3.37 -5.39
N VAL A 137 19.89 4.00 -6.27
CA VAL A 137 20.10 4.02 -7.71
C VAL A 137 20.23 5.46 -8.17
N ASP A 138 21.25 5.75 -8.97
CA ASP A 138 21.32 6.98 -9.75
C ASP A 138 20.33 6.89 -10.92
N PHE A 139 19.20 7.57 -10.77
CA PHE A 139 18.13 7.56 -11.75
C PHE A 139 18.31 8.57 -12.88
N ALA A 140 19.41 9.35 -12.92
CA ALA A 140 19.68 10.31 -14.00
C ALA A 140 19.71 9.64 -15.39
N ARG A 141 20.05 8.35 -15.45
CA ARG A 141 20.07 7.58 -16.71
C ARG A 141 18.68 7.22 -17.23
N ILE A 142 17.72 6.99 -16.34
CA ILE A 142 16.36 6.57 -16.70
C ILE A 142 15.36 7.72 -16.68
N ALA A 143 15.67 8.83 -16.00
CA ALA A 143 14.82 10.02 -15.97
C ALA A 143 14.42 10.53 -17.37
N PRO A 144 15.31 10.55 -18.40
CA PRO A 144 14.91 10.92 -19.76
C PRO A 144 13.93 9.95 -20.43
N GLU A 145 13.82 8.71 -19.92
CA GLU A 145 12.83 7.74 -20.40
C GLU A 145 11.44 7.99 -19.82
N TYR A 146 11.31 8.78 -18.75
CA TYR A 146 10.03 9.20 -18.20
C TYR A 146 9.47 10.36 -19.04
N GLN A 147 8.47 10.07 -19.88
CA GLN A 147 7.92 11.03 -20.84
C GLN A 147 6.42 11.24 -20.60
N VAL A 148 6.03 12.50 -20.45
CA VAL A 148 4.64 12.89 -20.22
C VAL A 148 4.07 13.50 -21.51
N PRO A 149 2.86 13.12 -21.95
CA PRO A 149 2.21 13.74 -23.10
C PRO A 149 1.87 15.20 -22.79
N THR A 150 2.29 16.11 -23.67
CA THR A 150 2.07 17.57 -23.51
C THR A 150 1.34 18.20 -24.68
N GLN A 151 1.17 17.48 -25.78
CA GLN A 151 0.54 18.00 -26.99
C GLN A 151 -1.00 17.97 -26.83
N PRO A 152 -1.73 18.98 -27.33
CA PRO A 152 -3.19 18.96 -27.30
C PRO A 152 -3.78 17.85 -28.17
N LEU A 153 -4.84 17.20 -27.68
CA LEU A 153 -5.54 16.15 -28.41
C LEU A 153 -6.33 16.74 -29.60
N GLN A 154 -6.07 16.24 -30.80
CA GLN A 154 -6.70 16.79 -32.01
C GLN A 154 -8.15 16.35 -32.21
N ARG A 155 -8.50 15.13 -31.79
CA ARG A 155 -9.84 14.53 -31.98
C ARG A 155 -10.27 13.80 -30.72
N PRO A 156 -10.98 14.48 -29.79
CA PRO A 156 -11.51 13.81 -28.61
C PRO A 156 -12.60 12.81 -29.00
N ARG A 157 -12.60 11.67 -28.33
CA ARG A 157 -13.65 10.64 -28.35
C ARG A 157 -13.99 10.23 -26.93
N ASN A 158 -15.18 9.70 -26.70
CA ASN A 158 -15.50 9.09 -25.40
C ASN A 158 -14.62 7.86 -25.18
N ILE A 159 -14.23 7.62 -23.93
CA ILE A 159 -13.42 6.47 -23.54
C ILE A 159 -14.21 5.67 -22.49
N VAL A 160 -14.35 4.38 -22.72
CA VAL A 160 -14.86 3.45 -21.69
C VAL A 160 -13.76 2.44 -21.39
N TRP A 161 -13.18 2.51 -20.19
CA TRP A 161 -12.13 1.62 -19.75
C TRP A 161 -12.69 0.59 -18.76
N ILE A 162 -12.72 -0.67 -19.15
CA ILE A 162 -13.25 -1.78 -18.36
C ILE A 162 -12.06 -2.60 -17.85
N TYR A 163 -11.78 -2.50 -16.55
CA TYR A 163 -10.87 -3.41 -15.87
C TYR A 163 -11.64 -4.65 -15.42
N GLY A 164 -11.18 -5.82 -15.87
CA GLY A 164 -11.57 -7.10 -15.30
C GLY A 164 -10.63 -7.47 -14.15
N GLU A 165 -11.14 -7.48 -12.92
CA GLU A 165 -10.41 -7.89 -11.71
C GLU A 165 -9.80 -9.28 -11.91
N SER A 166 -8.47 -9.40 -11.83
CA SER A 166 -7.77 -10.67 -12.02
C SER A 166 -8.10 -11.39 -13.36
N LEU A 167 -8.68 -10.68 -14.34
CA LEU A 167 -9.17 -11.27 -15.58
C LEU A 167 -8.05 -11.34 -16.62
N GLU A 168 -7.51 -12.53 -16.84
CA GLU A 168 -6.38 -12.76 -17.77
C GLU A 168 -6.83 -13.12 -19.18
N ARG A 169 -5.98 -12.77 -20.16
CA ARG A 169 -6.15 -13.25 -21.54
C ARG A 169 -5.99 -14.76 -21.66
N THR A 170 -5.29 -15.38 -20.71
CA THR A 170 -5.11 -16.84 -20.61
C THR A 170 -6.43 -17.61 -20.44
N TYR A 171 -7.48 -16.99 -19.89
CA TYR A 171 -8.78 -17.64 -19.74
C TYR A 171 -9.55 -17.82 -21.06
N LEU A 172 -9.12 -17.14 -22.12
CA LEU A 172 -9.69 -17.23 -23.46
C LEU A 172 -9.09 -18.42 -24.26
N ASP A 173 -8.10 -19.14 -23.71
CA ASP A 173 -7.53 -20.31 -24.37
C ASP A 173 -8.51 -21.49 -24.37
N GLU A 174 -9.14 -21.73 -25.52
CA GLU A 174 -10.10 -22.82 -25.73
C GLU A 174 -9.50 -24.22 -25.56
N ALA A 175 -8.17 -24.38 -25.65
CA ALA A 175 -7.53 -25.68 -25.40
C ALA A 175 -7.47 -26.00 -23.90
N VAL A 176 -7.36 -24.98 -23.04
CA VAL A 176 -7.30 -25.13 -21.58
C VAL A 176 -8.68 -25.01 -20.96
N PHE A 177 -9.48 -24.07 -21.44
CA PHE A 177 -10.78 -23.68 -20.90
C PHE A 177 -11.88 -23.66 -22.00
N PRO A 178 -12.19 -24.81 -22.61
CA PRO A 178 -13.14 -24.87 -23.73
C PRO A 178 -14.50 -24.29 -23.35
N GLY A 179 -14.97 -23.29 -24.10
CA GLY A 179 -16.25 -22.62 -23.91
C GLY A 179 -16.37 -21.79 -22.63
N LEU A 180 -15.27 -21.47 -21.94
CA LEU A 180 -15.30 -20.64 -20.74
C LEU A 180 -15.68 -19.20 -21.07
N MET A 181 -14.98 -18.55 -22.00
CA MET A 181 -15.18 -17.12 -22.31
C MET A 181 -15.54 -16.87 -23.80
N PRO A 182 -16.63 -17.46 -24.32
CA PRO A 182 -16.97 -17.37 -25.73
C PRO A 182 -17.28 -15.95 -26.20
N ASN A 183 -17.83 -15.09 -25.33
CA ASN A 183 -18.22 -13.74 -25.73
C ASN A 183 -17.00 -12.81 -25.81
N LEU A 184 -16.08 -12.90 -24.84
CA LEU A 184 -14.81 -12.19 -24.90
C LEU A 184 -13.89 -12.74 -26.00
N ASN A 185 -13.93 -14.05 -26.29
CA ASN A 185 -13.23 -14.59 -27.47
C ASN A 185 -13.73 -13.97 -28.77
N ARG A 186 -15.05 -13.80 -28.90
CA ARG A 186 -15.65 -13.09 -30.03
C ARG A 186 -15.20 -11.64 -30.08
N LEU A 187 -15.32 -10.89 -28.98
CA LEU A 187 -14.87 -9.50 -28.92
C LEU A 187 -13.37 -9.35 -29.20
N ALA A 188 -12.52 -10.26 -28.73
CA ALA A 188 -11.10 -10.26 -29.03
C ALA A 188 -10.83 -10.34 -30.54
N SER A 189 -11.56 -11.19 -31.27
CA SER A 189 -11.45 -11.31 -32.73
C SER A 189 -11.96 -10.09 -33.52
N GLU A 190 -12.78 -9.25 -32.87
CA GLU A 190 -13.31 -7.99 -33.42
C GLU A 190 -12.47 -6.76 -32.98
N SER A 191 -11.39 -6.98 -32.23
CA SER A 191 -10.61 -5.93 -31.58
C SER A 191 -9.15 -5.88 -32.05
N LEU A 192 -8.44 -4.82 -31.67
CA LEU A 192 -6.99 -4.89 -31.53
C LEU A 192 -6.66 -5.70 -30.26
N ASP A 193 -6.36 -6.99 -30.42
CA ASP A 193 -6.06 -7.95 -29.35
C ASP A 193 -4.56 -8.02 -29.10
N VAL A 194 -4.12 -7.47 -27.98
CA VAL A 194 -2.71 -7.48 -27.59
C VAL A 194 -2.35 -8.84 -26.98
N ARG A 195 -1.34 -9.50 -27.57
CA ARG A 195 -0.82 -10.81 -27.17
C ARG A 195 0.53 -10.66 -26.48
N ASN A 196 0.89 -11.61 -25.62
CA ASN A 196 2.16 -11.66 -24.88
C ASN A 196 2.40 -10.48 -23.92
N LEU A 197 1.34 -9.84 -23.44
CA LEU A 197 1.44 -8.72 -22.51
C LEU A 197 1.78 -9.19 -21.09
N ALA A 198 2.98 -8.87 -20.61
CA ALA A 198 3.46 -9.31 -19.30
C ALA A 198 2.99 -8.41 -18.15
N SER A 199 3.06 -8.92 -16.91
CA SER A 199 2.98 -8.10 -15.69
C SER A 199 4.39 -7.79 -15.21
N ALA A 200 4.67 -6.51 -15.01
CA ALA A 200 5.93 -6.08 -14.44
C ALA A 200 5.85 -6.14 -12.90
N GLU A 201 7.00 -6.20 -12.23
CA GLU A 201 6.99 -6.03 -10.78
C GLU A 201 6.47 -4.62 -10.42
N GLY A 202 5.63 -4.54 -9.39
CA GLY A 202 4.90 -3.30 -9.07
C GLY A 202 3.67 -3.07 -9.96
N SER A 203 3.14 -4.10 -10.64
CA SER A 203 1.86 -4.07 -11.37
C SER A 203 0.95 -5.27 -11.05
N GLY A 204 1.17 -5.92 -9.90
CA GLY A 204 0.64 -7.27 -9.60
C GLY A 204 -0.62 -7.32 -8.71
N TRP A 205 -1.23 -6.18 -8.43
CA TRP A 205 -2.45 -6.04 -7.65
C TRP A 205 -3.27 -4.85 -8.15
N THR A 206 -4.55 -4.79 -7.84
CA THR A 206 -5.52 -3.86 -8.47
C THR A 206 -5.02 -2.43 -8.63
N ILE A 207 -4.64 -1.76 -7.53
CA ILE A 207 -4.19 -0.36 -7.62
C ILE A 207 -2.87 -0.23 -8.38
N ALA A 208 -1.96 -1.19 -8.26
CA ALA A 208 -0.73 -1.20 -9.05
C ALA A 208 -1.01 -1.41 -10.55
N GLY A 209 -2.03 -2.18 -10.90
CA GLY A 209 -2.52 -2.34 -12.26
C GLY A 209 -3.10 -1.07 -12.85
N LEU A 210 -3.91 -0.35 -12.06
CA LEU A 210 -4.42 0.98 -12.43
C LEU A 210 -3.27 1.97 -12.64
N VAL A 211 -2.34 2.06 -11.68
CA VAL A 211 -1.18 2.96 -11.77
C VAL A 211 -0.29 2.60 -12.95
N SER A 212 0.03 1.32 -13.17
CA SER A 212 0.88 0.92 -14.29
C SER A 212 0.22 1.25 -15.63
N SER A 213 -1.05 0.91 -15.79
CA SER A 213 -1.76 1.12 -17.06
C SER A 213 -2.14 2.57 -17.34
N MET A 214 -2.45 3.37 -16.32
CA MET A 214 -2.85 4.77 -16.48
C MET A 214 -1.70 5.75 -16.35
N CYS A 215 -0.60 5.43 -15.69
CA CYS A 215 0.51 6.36 -15.47
C CYS A 215 1.80 5.91 -16.16
N GLY A 216 1.87 4.66 -16.63
CA GLY A 216 3.06 4.09 -17.23
C GLY A 216 4.22 3.96 -16.24
N VAL A 217 3.96 3.82 -14.95
CA VAL A 217 4.98 3.61 -13.90
C VAL A 217 4.63 2.44 -12.99
N PRO A 218 5.61 1.68 -12.48
CA PRO A 218 5.31 0.65 -11.49
C PRO A 218 5.00 1.27 -10.13
N LEU A 219 4.14 0.62 -9.36
CA LEU A 219 3.80 1.03 -8.00
C LEU A 219 4.74 0.37 -6.98
N THR A 220 5.27 1.20 -6.07
CA THR A 220 6.08 0.78 -4.92
C THR A 220 5.97 1.83 -3.81
N THR A 221 6.34 1.47 -2.58
CA THR A 221 6.28 2.33 -1.39
C THR A 221 7.21 3.54 -1.49
N SER A 222 6.89 4.62 -0.76
CA SER A 222 7.77 5.79 -0.66
C SER A 222 9.11 5.46 0.02
N GLN A 223 10.15 6.27 -0.25
CA GLN A 223 11.42 6.17 0.47
C GLN A 223 11.28 6.65 1.92
N GLY A 224 11.79 5.87 2.87
CA GLY A 224 11.92 6.28 4.28
C GLY A 224 10.74 5.91 5.18
N ASP A 225 9.53 5.72 4.64
CA ASP A 225 8.38 5.29 5.43
C ASP A 225 7.44 4.39 4.61
N GLU A 226 7.80 3.12 4.58
CA GLU A 226 7.03 2.07 3.90
C GLU A 226 5.69 1.80 4.58
N ASN A 227 5.43 2.34 5.78
CA ASN A 227 4.26 2.05 6.61
C ASN A 227 3.22 3.19 6.65
N SER A 228 3.52 4.37 6.10
CA SER A 228 2.72 5.58 6.35
C SER A 228 2.17 6.26 5.09
N MET A 229 1.90 5.49 4.03
CA MET A 229 1.30 6.06 2.82
C MET A 229 -0.12 6.57 3.07
N ASP A 230 -0.81 6.03 4.07
CA ASP A 230 -2.11 6.50 4.55
C ASP A 230 -2.09 7.96 5.07
N ARG A 231 -0.92 8.43 5.52
CA ARG A 231 -0.72 9.81 6.00
C ARG A 231 -0.19 10.77 4.96
N MET A 232 0.18 10.28 3.78
CA MET A 232 0.48 11.14 2.63
C MET A 232 -0.82 11.75 2.13
N GLY A 233 -0.82 13.05 1.81
CA GLY A 233 -2.02 13.75 1.34
C GLY A 233 -2.36 13.47 -0.12
N SER A 234 -1.37 13.19 -0.97
CA SER A 234 -1.55 12.93 -2.40
C SER A 234 -0.95 11.59 -2.82
N PHE A 235 -1.58 10.90 -3.77
CA PHE A 235 -1.02 9.68 -4.35
C PHE A 235 -0.05 10.07 -5.47
N LEU A 236 1.19 9.55 -5.47
CA LEU A 236 2.21 9.78 -6.52
C LEU A 236 2.15 11.17 -7.21
N PRO A 237 2.23 12.30 -6.48
CA PRO A 237 1.88 13.63 -6.99
C PRO A 237 2.75 14.12 -8.15
N LYS A 238 3.94 13.52 -8.39
CA LYS A 238 4.75 13.82 -9.58
C LYS A 238 4.43 12.97 -10.80
N ALA A 239 3.68 11.89 -10.63
CA ALA A 239 3.25 11.08 -11.75
C ALA A 239 2.16 11.83 -12.50
N VAL A 240 2.35 12.06 -13.81
CA VAL A 240 1.27 12.53 -14.67
C VAL A 240 0.62 11.31 -15.31
N CYS A 241 -0.63 11.07 -14.97
CA CYS A 241 -1.40 9.92 -15.43
C CYS A 241 -2.36 10.30 -16.57
N LEU A 242 -2.97 9.29 -17.17
CA LEU A 242 -3.96 9.41 -18.23
C LEU A 242 -5.14 10.29 -17.80
N GLY A 243 -5.63 10.12 -16.57
CA GLY A 243 -6.70 10.95 -16.02
C GLY A 243 -6.32 12.44 -15.99
N ASP A 244 -5.12 12.77 -15.52
CA ASP A 244 -4.59 14.15 -15.49
C ASP A 244 -4.52 14.75 -16.89
N TYR A 245 -3.92 14.01 -17.82
CA TYR A 245 -3.80 14.46 -19.21
C TYR A 245 -5.17 14.68 -19.84
N LEU A 246 -6.09 13.71 -19.75
CA LEU A 246 -7.43 13.82 -20.33
C LEU A 246 -8.22 14.99 -19.72
N LYS A 247 -8.12 15.21 -18.41
CA LYS A 247 -8.75 16.36 -17.74
C LYS A 247 -8.23 17.68 -18.29
N GLN A 248 -6.92 17.79 -18.53
CA GLN A 248 -6.33 18.96 -19.21
C GLN A 248 -6.84 19.13 -20.65
N GLN A 249 -7.19 18.02 -21.33
CA GLN A 249 -7.81 18.04 -22.65
C GLN A 249 -9.33 18.29 -22.62
N GLY A 250 -9.90 18.64 -21.46
CA GLY A 250 -11.32 18.96 -21.30
C GLY A 250 -12.25 17.76 -21.11
N TYR A 251 -11.71 16.58 -20.79
CA TYR A 251 -12.52 15.43 -20.43
C TYR A 251 -13.08 15.58 -19.02
N THR A 252 -14.26 15.01 -18.80
CA THR A 252 -14.70 14.63 -17.44
C THR A 252 -14.41 13.16 -17.20
N ASN A 253 -13.76 12.84 -16.08
CA ASN A 253 -13.31 11.48 -15.78
C ASN A 253 -14.14 10.89 -14.63
N HIS A 254 -14.68 9.70 -14.85
CA HIS A 254 -15.63 9.05 -13.94
C HIS A 254 -15.14 7.64 -13.63
N TYR A 255 -15.22 7.24 -12.37
CA TYR A 255 -14.87 5.90 -11.92
C TYR A 255 -16.05 5.22 -11.24
N LEU A 256 -16.33 3.97 -11.60
CA LEU A 256 -17.24 3.08 -10.88
C LEU A 256 -16.51 1.79 -10.49
N GLY A 257 -16.55 1.41 -9.21
CA GLY A 257 -15.91 0.19 -8.75
C GLY A 257 -16.71 -0.53 -7.69
N GLY A 258 -16.70 -1.86 -7.72
CA GLY A 258 -17.47 -2.67 -6.79
C GLY A 258 -16.95 -2.61 -5.34
N ALA A 259 -15.63 -2.51 -5.19
CA ALA A 259 -14.93 -2.59 -3.90
C ALA A 259 -14.77 -1.23 -3.19
N ASN A 260 -14.38 -1.27 -1.91
CA ASN A 260 -14.08 -0.06 -1.14
C ASN A 260 -12.96 0.77 -1.81
N GLY A 261 -13.15 2.09 -1.95
CA GLY A 261 -12.16 3.02 -2.44
C GLY A 261 -10.97 3.19 -1.50
N GLN A 262 -11.17 3.13 -0.18
CA GLN A 262 -10.10 3.32 0.81
C GLN A 262 -9.05 2.21 0.77
N PHE A 263 -9.47 0.98 0.45
CA PHE A 263 -8.57 -0.16 0.38
C PHE A 263 -7.38 0.11 -0.55
N ALA A 264 -6.17 -0.04 0.00
CA ALA A 264 -4.90 0.11 -0.70
C ALA A 264 -4.66 1.50 -1.32
N GLY A 265 -5.35 2.55 -0.87
CA GLY A 265 -5.16 3.92 -1.35
C GLY A 265 -5.81 4.24 -2.71
N LYS A 266 -6.69 3.36 -3.22
CA LYS A 266 -7.30 3.52 -4.55
C LYS A 266 -8.11 4.81 -4.71
N GLY A 267 -8.90 5.16 -3.71
CA GLY A 267 -9.73 6.37 -3.70
C GLY A 267 -8.87 7.64 -3.72
N GLN A 268 -7.73 7.61 -3.03
CA GLN A 268 -6.77 8.70 -3.03
C GLN A 268 -6.10 8.86 -4.41
N PHE A 269 -5.70 7.76 -5.05
CA PHE A 269 -5.20 7.78 -6.42
C PHE A 269 -6.22 8.42 -7.38
N LEU A 270 -7.46 7.95 -7.36
CA LEU A 270 -8.50 8.49 -8.23
C LEU A 270 -8.74 9.99 -7.97
N ALA A 271 -8.83 10.39 -6.70
CA ALA A 271 -9.06 11.78 -6.32
C ALA A 271 -7.90 12.72 -6.70
N SER A 272 -6.66 12.23 -6.68
CA SER A 272 -5.47 13.02 -7.00
C SER A 272 -5.12 13.04 -8.49
N HIS A 273 -5.56 12.04 -9.27
CA HIS A 273 -5.21 11.89 -10.68
C HIS A 273 -6.36 12.16 -11.65
N GLY A 274 -7.01 13.31 -11.47
CA GLY A 274 -7.90 13.88 -12.45
C GLY A 274 -9.28 13.22 -12.60
N PHE A 275 -9.72 12.35 -11.69
CA PHE A 275 -11.11 11.87 -11.67
C PHE A 275 -12.03 12.89 -10.98
N ASP A 276 -13.16 13.20 -11.63
CA ASP A 276 -14.14 14.16 -11.14
C ASP A 276 -15.21 13.51 -10.26
N GLU A 277 -15.59 12.26 -10.56
CA GLU A 277 -16.61 11.51 -9.82
C GLU A 277 -16.16 10.07 -9.59
N VAL A 278 -16.20 9.63 -8.34
CA VAL A 278 -15.80 8.28 -7.90
C VAL A 278 -16.98 7.63 -7.19
N HIS A 279 -17.52 6.57 -7.78
CA HIS A 279 -18.57 5.74 -7.20
C HIS A 279 -18.00 4.38 -6.79
N ASP A 280 -17.66 4.27 -5.52
CA ASP A 280 -17.17 3.05 -4.90
C ASP A 280 -18.25 2.37 -4.04
N LEU A 281 -17.84 1.38 -3.24
CA LEU A 281 -18.73 0.67 -2.31
C LEU A 281 -19.54 1.61 -1.40
N ALA A 282 -18.98 2.73 -0.93
CA ALA A 282 -19.69 3.65 -0.05
C ALA A 282 -20.86 4.31 -0.80
N TRP A 283 -20.64 4.71 -2.04
CA TRP A 283 -21.71 5.23 -2.91
C TRP A 283 -22.79 4.20 -3.18
N PHE A 284 -22.40 2.96 -3.51
CA PHE A 284 -23.37 1.89 -3.76
C PHE A 284 -24.22 1.58 -2.52
N LYS A 285 -23.64 1.56 -1.32
CA LYS A 285 -24.37 1.34 -0.05
C LYS A 285 -25.40 2.44 0.26
N GLN A 286 -25.23 3.64 -0.29
CA GLN A 286 -26.20 4.73 -0.15
C GLN A 286 -27.41 4.57 -1.09
N GLN A 287 -27.32 3.70 -2.10
CA GLN A 287 -28.42 3.46 -3.04
C GLN A 287 -29.51 2.59 -2.42
N LYS A 288 -30.66 3.19 -2.12
CA LYS A 288 -31.80 2.52 -1.44
C LYS A 288 -32.36 1.30 -2.17
N LYS A 289 -32.09 1.14 -3.48
CA LYS A 289 -32.65 0.08 -4.33
C LYS A 289 -31.79 -1.19 -4.39
N ILE A 290 -30.57 -1.17 -3.87
CA ILE A 290 -29.65 -2.31 -3.97
C ILE A 290 -29.81 -3.18 -2.72
N GLY A 291 -30.35 -4.38 -2.90
CA GLY A 291 -30.52 -5.34 -1.80
C GLY A 291 -29.19 -5.92 -1.34
N ARG A 292 -29.10 -6.34 -0.06
CA ARG A 292 -27.90 -6.97 0.54
C ARG A 292 -27.35 -8.16 -0.25
N ILE A 293 -28.22 -8.86 -0.98
CA ILE A 293 -27.87 -10.02 -1.81
C ILE A 293 -26.98 -9.66 -3.01
N HIS A 294 -26.88 -8.37 -3.36
CA HIS A 294 -26.00 -7.85 -4.39
C HIS A 294 -24.61 -7.44 -3.86
N TYR A 295 -24.27 -7.82 -2.62
CA TYR A 295 -22.97 -7.53 -2.03
C TYR A 295 -22.28 -8.82 -1.55
N SER A 296 -20.97 -8.88 -1.79
CA SER A 296 -20.04 -9.84 -1.20
C SER A 296 -19.33 -9.22 0.01
N ALA A 297 -18.33 -9.92 0.56
CA ALA A 297 -17.43 -9.36 1.57
C ALA A 297 -16.55 -8.23 1.03
N TRP A 298 -16.34 -8.18 -0.30
CA TRP A 298 -15.47 -7.22 -0.97
C TRP A 298 -16.19 -6.02 -1.53
N GLY A 299 -17.45 -6.17 -1.96
CA GLY A 299 -18.08 -5.10 -2.72
C GLY A 299 -19.46 -5.42 -3.26
N VAL A 300 -19.99 -4.51 -4.07
CA VAL A 300 -21.17 -4.77 -4.90
C VAL A 300 -20.79 -5.70 -6.06
N HIS A 301 -21.70 -6.60 -6.40
CA HIS A 301 -21.58 -7.56 -7.50
C HIS A 301 -21.58 -6.90 -8.89
N ASP A 302 -20.96 -7.57 -9.86
CA ASP A 302 -20.71 -7.01 -11.20
C ASP A 302 -21.99 -6.81 -12.02
N ASP A 303 -23.06 -7.55 -11.70
CA ASP A 303 -24.35 -7.41 -12.35
C ASP A 303 -24.99 -6.04 -12.11
N VAL A 304 -24.83 -5.50 -10.89
CA VAL A 304 -25.26 -4.14 -10.54
C VAL A 304 -24.25 -3.10 -11.01
N LEU A 305 -22.96 -3.36 -10.83
CA LEU A 305 -21.89 -2.43 -11.23
C LEU A 305 -21.95 -2.11 -12.72
N LEU A 306 -21.97 -3.14 -13.58
CA LEU A 306 -21.88 -2.96 -15.03
C LEU A 306 -23.19 -2.44 -15.64
N ASP A 307 -24.35 -2.73 -15.05
CA ASP A 307 -25.60 -2.06 -15.43
C ASP A 307 -25.57 -0.57 -15.06
N THR A 308 -25.05 -0.23 -13.87
CA THR A 308 -24.86 1.17 -13.45
C THR A 308 -23.86 1.89 -14.35
N ALA A 309 -22.78 1.23 -14.76
CA ALA A 309 -21.81 1.77 -15.70
C ALA A 309 -22.45 2.12 -17.05
N TYR A 310 -23.32 1.24 -17.59
CA TYR A 310 -24.06 1.56 -18.81
C TYR A 310 -25.00 2.76 -18.64
N GLN A 311 -25.74 2.83 -17.53
CA GLN A 311 -26.62 3.99 -17.25
C GLN A 311 -25.80 5.29 -17.19
N ARG A 312 -24.62 5.25 -16.56
CA ARG A 312 -23.73 6.40 -16.49
C ARG A 312 -23.15 6.77 -17.86
N PHE A 313 -22.74 5.78 -18.67
CA PHE A 313 -22.32 5.98 -20.04
C PHE A 313 -23.39 6.72 -20.87
N GLU A 314 -24.65 6.29 -20.80
CA GLU A 314 -25.74 6.99 -21.51
C GLU A 314 -25.94 8.42 -21.01
N GLN A 315 -25.87 8.64 -19.69
CA GLN A 315 -26.00 9.96 -19.09
C GLN A 315 -24.89 10.91 -19.59
N LEU A 316 -23.63 10.47 -19.52
CA LEU A 316 -22.47 11.26 -19.93
C LEU A 316 -22.49 11.54 -21.43
N SER A 317 -22.83 10.54 -22.24
CA SER A 317 -22.92 10.69 -23.70
C SER A 317 -23.99 11.70 -24.12
N ARG A 318 -25.12 11.76 -23.40
CA ARG A 318 -26.17 12.77 -23.64
C ARG A 318 -25.76 14.19 -23.27
N ALA A 319 -24.79 14.36 -22.36
CA ALA A 319 -24.28 15.67 -21.97
C ALA A 319 -23.38 16.29 -23.05
N GLY A 320 -22.81 15.47 -23.96
CA GLY A 320 -22.11 15.93 -25.16
C GLY A 320 -20.68 16.44 -24.96
N SER A 321 -20.15 16.41 -23.73
CA SER A 321 -18.73 16.66 -23.46
C SER A 321 -17.95 15.35 -23.46
N PRO A 322 -16.68 15.32 -23.92
CA PRO A 322 -15.89 14.10 -23.89
C PRO A 322 -15.68 13.62 -22.46
N PHE A 323 -15.68 12.30 -22.27
CA PHE A 323 -15.50 11.70 -20.96
C PHE A 323 -14.66 10.43 -21.03
N MET A 324 -14.03 10.11 -19.90
CA MET A 324 -13.53 8.78 -19.61
C MET A 324 -14.40 8.15 -18.53
N LEU A 325 -14.99 7.00 -18.82
CA LEU A 325 -15.71 6.18 -17.86
C LEU A 325 -14.88 4.93 -17.57
N THR A 326 -14.28 4.86 -16.39
CA THR A 326 -13.56 3.69 -15.91
C THR A 326 -14.49 2.84 -15.04
N THR A 327 -14.56 1.54 -15.31
CA THR A 327 -15.23 0.58 -14.44
C THR A 327 -14.28 -0.55 -14.05
N LEU A 328 -14.29 -0.97 -12.79
CA LEU A 328 -13.48 -2.09 -12.30
C LEU A 328 -14.38 -3.15 -11.67
N THR A 329 -14.42 -4.32 -12.28
CA THR A 329 -15.19 -5.48 -11.79
C THR A 329 -14.63 -6.01 -10.47
N MET A 330 -15.36 -6.91 -9.80
CA MET A 330 -14.98 -7.47 -8.51
C MET A 330 -15.18 -8.99 -8.44
N ASP A 331 -16.11 -9.58 -9.20
CA ASP A 331 -16.59 -10.94 -8.94
C ASP A 331 -15.55 -12.04 -9.18
N THR A 332 -14.46 -11.72 -9.87
CA THR A 332 -13.32 -12.60 -10.11
C THR A 332 -12.21 -12.47 -9.07
N HIS A 333 -12.45 -11.75 -7.97
CA HIS A 333 -11.49 -11.61 -6.87
C HIS A 333 -11.19 -12.95 -6.17
N HIS A 334 -9.93 -13.15 -5.80
CA HIS A 334 -9.43 -14.33 -5.09
C HIS A 334 -10.01 -14.42 -3.65
N PRO A 335 -10.05 -15.62 -3.01
CA PRO A 335 -9.44 -16.88 -3.41
C PRO A 335 -10.30 -17.79 -4.30
N ALA A 336 -11.57 -17.45 -4.58
CA ALA A 336 -12.49 -18.37 -5.25
C ALA A 336 -13.54 -17.70 -6.16
N GLY A 337 -13.50 -16.37 -6.35
CA GLY A 337 -14.54 -15.64 -7.04
C GLY A 337 -15.87 -15.58 -6.27
N HIS A 338 -16.74 -14.69 -6.72
CA HIS A 338 -18.02 -14.35 -6.13
C HIS A 338 -19.09 -14.41 -7.23
N LEU A 339 -20.06 -15.30 -7.11
CA LEU A 339 -21.06 -15.46 -8.16
C LEU A 339 -22.24 -14.50 -7.91
N PRO A 340 -22.52 -13.53 -8.81
CA PRO A 340 -23.57 -12.56 -8.60
C PRO A 340 -24.96 -13.18 -8.79
N VAL A 341 -26.00 -12.43 -8.37
CA VAL A 341 -27.39 -12.92 -8.38
C VAL A 341 -27.85 -13.30 -9.78
N SER A 342 -27.52 -12.48 -10.78
CA SER A 342 -27.88 -12.73 -12.17
C SER A 342 -27.27 -14.02 -12.74
N CYS A 343 -26.21 -14.55 -12.12
CA CYS A 343 -25.47 -15.73 -12.56
C CYS A 343 -25.63 -16.94 -11.63
N LYS A 344 -26.55 -16.92 -10.65
CA LYS A 344 -26.65 -18.01 -9.65
C LYS A 344 -26.81 -19.42 -10.23
N GLY A 345 -27.46 -19.54 -11.39
CA GLY A 345 -27.62 -20.81 -12.12
C GLY A 345 -26.48 -21.13 -13.09
N GLU A 346 -25.53 -20.22 -13.28
CA GLU A 346 -24.45 -20.34 -14.25
C GLU A 346 -23.33 -21.22 -13.67
N ARG A 347 -23.02 -22.32 -14.35
CA ARG A 347 -21.93 -23.22 -13.99
C ARG A 347 -21.10 -23.52 -15.22
N TYR A 348 -19.79 -23.49 -15.06
CA TYR A 348 -18.87 -23.94 -16.09
C TYR A 348 -18.54 -25.42 -15.88
N GLN A 349 -18.85 -26.24 -16.90
CA GLN A 349 -18.52 -27.67 -16.89
C GLN A 349 -17.06 -27.86 -17.27
N SER A 350 -16.18 -27.77 -16.27
CA SER A 350 -14.75 -27.99 -16.45
C SER A 350 -14.38 -29.47 -16.32
N GLN A 351 -13.39 -29.91 -17.08
CA GLN A 351 -12.72 -31.20 -16.88
C GLN A 351 -12.04 -31.32 -15.51
N TYR A 352 -11.81 -30.19 -14.83
CA TYR A 352 -11.19 -30.12 -13.50
C TYR A 352 -12.22 -30.13 -12.36
N GLY A 353 -13.50 -30.35 -12.66
CA GLY A 353 -14.60 -30.34 -11.68
C GLY A 353 -15.21 -28.95 -11.49
N ASN A 354 -16.07 -28.80 -10.48
CA ASN A 354 -16.74 -27.54 -10.19
C ASN A 354 -15.81 -26.62 -9.37
N ILE A 355 -15.24 -25.62 -10.04
CA ILE A 355 -14.34 -24.60 -9.45
C ILE A 355 -15.08 -23.26 -9.43
N ASN A 356 -15.10 -22.58 -8.29
CA ASN A 356 -15.92 -21.37 -8.12
C ASN A 356 -15.39 -20.22 -8.99
N MET A 357 -14.05 -20.07 -9.09
CA MET A 357 -13.45 -19.06 -9.95
C MET A 357 -13.85 -19.21 -11.42
N LEU A 358 -13.98 -20.44 -11.93
CA LEU A 358 -14.44 -20.66 -13.30
C LEU A 358 -15.90 -20.26 -13.51
N ASN A 359 -16.76 -20.43 -12.50
CA ASN A 359 -18.15 -19.96 -12.56
C ASN A 359 -18.22 -18.42 -12.55
N ALA A 360 -17.38 -17.76 -11.75
CA ALA A 360 -17.27 -16.30 -11.72
C ALA A 360 -16.73 -15.74 -13.04
N LEU A 361 -15.68 -16.34 -13.61
CA LEU A 361 -15.13 -15.98 -14.92
C LEU A 361 -16.16 -16.12 -16.04
N LYS A 362 -16.92 -17.23 -16.03
CA LYS A 362 -18.01 -17.46 -16.99
C LYS A 362 -19.07 -16.36 -16.94
N CYS A 363 -19.44 -15.94 -15.73
CA CYS A 363 -20.36 -14.82 -15.54
C CYS A 363 -19.74 -13.47 -15.97
N SER A 364 -18.47 -13.22 -15.65
CA SER A 364 -17.75 -12.00 -16.04
C SER A 364 -17.66 -11.85 -17.56
N ASP A 365 -17.39 -12.94 -18.29
CA ASP A 365 -17.46 -13.01 -19.76
C ASP A 365 -18.79 -12.47 -20.29
N ARG A 366 -19.90 -12.94 -19.71
CA ARG A 366 -21.25 -12.53 -20.10
C ARG A 366 -21.51 -11.05 -19.78
N LEU A 367 -21.23 -10.60 -18.55
CA LEU A 367 -21.60 -9.26 -18.10
C LEU A 367 -20.74 -8.17 -18.76
N ILE A 368 -19.43 -8.37 -18.90
CA ILE A 368 -18.54 -7.43 -19.60
C ILE A 368 -18.97 -7.33 -21.07
N SER A 369 -19.18 -8.47 -21.74
CA SER A 369 -19.56 -8.45 -23.15
C SER A 369 -20.92 -7.77 -23.38
N GLN A 370 -21.88 -7.96 -22.47
CA GLN A 370 -23.16 -7.26 -22.53
C GLN A 370 -23.01 -5.74 -22.39
N LEU A 371 -22.11 -5.24 -21.53
CA LEU A 371 -21.83 -3.81 -21.44
C LEU A 371 -21.28 -3.28 -22.77
N VAL A 372 -20.28 -3.97 -23.33
CA VAL A 372 -19.64 -3.60 -24.61
C VAL A 372 -20.66 -3.57 -25.74
N GLU A 373 -21.47 -4.62 -25.88
CA GLU A 373 -22.52 -4.73 -26.90
C GLU A 373 -23.56 -3.62 -26.77
N ARG A 374 -24.00 -3.29 -25.55
CA ARG A 374 -24.95 -2.20 -25.31
C ARG A 374 -24.35 -0.84 -25.70
N ILE A 375 -23.08 -0.59 -25.39
CA ILE A 375 -22.37 0.64 -25.79
C ILE A 375 -22.28 0.74 -27.31
N GLN A 376 -21.82 -0.32 -27.98
CA GLN A 376 -21.67 -0.36 -29.44
C GLN A 376 -23.01 -0.20 -30.17
N ALA A 377 -24.09 -0.77 -29.62
CA ALA A 377 -25.44 -0.64 -30.18
C ALA A 377 -26.09 0.73 -29.91
N SER A 378 -25.54 1.54 -29.00
CA SER A 378 -26.08 2.85 -28.68
C SER A 378 -25.80 3.88 -29.80
N PRO A 379 -26.55 5.00 -29.86
CA PRO A 379 -26.27 6.09 -30.80
C PRO A 379 -24.87 6.72 -30.65
N TYR A 380 -24.21 6.49 -29.50
CA TYR A 380 -22.91 7.07 -29.14
C TYR A 380 -21.74 6.10 -29.38
N GLY A 381 -22.01 4.84 -29.75
CA GLY A 381 -20.99 3.80 -29.88
C GLY A 381 -19.91 4.11 -30.91
N LYS A 382 -20.26 4.79 -32.01
CA LYS A 382 -19.28 5.18 -33.05
C LYS A 382 -18.23 6.18 -32.56
N ASP A 383 -18.59 7.03 -31.59
CA ASP A 383 -17.70 8.04 -31.02
C ASP A 383 -17.12 7.59 -29.66
N THR A 384 -17.08 6.28 -29.43
CA THR A 384 -16.58 5.68 -28.18
C THR A 384 -15.47 4.68 -28.47
N LEU A 385 -14.33 4.87 -27.82
CA LEU A 385 -13.24 3.89 -27.75
C LEU A 385 -13.41 3.09 -26.46
N ILE A 386 -13.49 1.76 -26.60
CA ILE A 386 -13.65 0.83 -25.48
C ILE A 386 -12.32 0.10 -25.26
N VAL A 387 -11.85 0.09 -24.02
CA VAL A 387 -10.69 -0.69 -23.58
C VAL A 387 -11.18 -1.78 -22.64
N ILE A 388 -10.81 -3.04 -22.90
CA ILE A 388 -11.02 -4.15 -21.96
C ILE A 388 -9.63 -4.60 -21.52
N ALA A 389 -9.33 -4.45 -20.24
CA ALA A 389 -8.00 -4.71 -19.71
C ALA A 389 -8.04 -5.57 -18.44
N SER A 390 -7.00 -6.35 -18.21
CA SER A 390 -6.67 -6.81 -16.87
C SER A 390 -6.27 -5.60 -16.03
N ASP A 391 -6.63 -5.60 -14.76
CA ASP A 391 -5.85 -4.87 -13.77
C ASP A 391 -4.53 -5.59 -13.49
N HIS A 392 -4.57 -6.91 -13.27
CA HIS A 392 -3.42 -7.78 -13.10
C HIS A 392 -3.73 -9.24 -13.43
N LEU A 393 -2.69 -10.08 -13.46
CA LEU A 393 -2.85 -11.54 -13.48
C LEU A 393 -3.47 -12.01 -12.17
N ALA A 394 -4.26 -13.09 -12.20
CA ALA A 394 -4.93 -13.58 -11.01
C ALA A 394 -3.97 -13.93 -9.87
N MET A 395 -4.30 -13.46 -8.67
CA MET A 395 -3.65 -13.86 -7.42
C MET A 395 -3.96 -15.33 -7.09
N PRO A 396 -3.26 -15.96 -6.12
CA PRO A 396 -3.53 -17.33 -5.72
C PRO A 396 -5.01 -17.58 -5.39
N ASN A 397 -5.59 -18.59 -6.02
CA ASN A 397 -6.99 -18.94 -5.95
C ASN A 397 -7.19 -20.46 -6.16
N ASP A 398 -8.44 -20.92 -6.13
CA ASP A 398 -8.81 -22.32 -6.34
C ASP A 398 -8.47 -22.86 -7.75
N LEU A 399 -8.05 -22.00 -8.69
CA LEU A 399 -7.61 -22.33 -10.05
C LEU A 399 -6.07 -22.31 -10.23
N THR A 400 -5.29 -21.89 -9.22
CA THR A 400 -3.82 -21.73 -9.33
C THR A 400 -3.07 -22.97 -9.82
N HIS A 401 -3.52 -24.17 -9.42
CA HIS A 401 -2.89 -25.43 -9.81
C HIS A 401 -2.94 -25.71 -11.33
N ILE A 402 -3.88 -25.08 -12.04
CA ILE A 402 -3.98 -25.10 -13.51
C ILE A 402 -3.18 -23.95 -14.10
N LEU A 403 -3.36 -22.72 -13.59
CA LEU A 403 -2.72 -21.50 -14.14
C LEU A 403 -1.19 -21.53 -14.09
N THR A 404 -0.61 -22.10 -13.04
CA THR A 404 0.85 -22.25 -12.90
C THR A 404 1.50 -23.10 -13.99
N ARG A 405 0.72 -23.85 -14.77
CA ARG A 405 1.19 -24.66 -15.90
C ARG A 405 1.03 -23.98 -17.25
N GLN A 406 0.42 -22.80 -17.28
CA GLN A 406 0.14 -22.04 -18.50
C GLN A 406 1.14 -20.90 -18.68
N LYS A 407 1.31 -20.47 -19.94
CA LYS A 407 1.91 -19.16 -20.22
C LYS A 407 0.85 -18.10 -19.96
N ARG A 408 1.06 -17.30 -18.91
CA ARG A 408 0.10 -16.28 -18.46
C ARG A 408 0.35 -14.93 -19.13
N GLU A 409 -0.72 -14.21 -19.44
CA GLU A 409 -0.68 -12.89 -20.08
C GLU A 409 -1.90 -12.05 -19.69
N ASN A 410 -1.68 -10.74 -19.56
CA ASN A 410 -2.74 -9.79 -19.31
C ASN A 410 -3.61 -9.62 -20.56
N LEU A 411 -4.90 -9.37 -20.33
CA LEU A 411 -5.87 -8.95 -21.31
C LEU A 411 -5.69 -7.46 -21.61
N LEU A 412 -5.64 -7.11 -22.88
CA LEU A 412 -5.73 -5.74 -23.35
C LEU A 412 -6.32 -5.74 -24.76
N LEU A 413 -7.58 -5.33 -24.86
CA LEU A 413 -8.34 -5.24 -26.10
C LEU A 413 -8.74 -3.78 -26.32
N PHE A 414 -8.59 -3.30 -27.55
CA PHE A 414 -9.12 -2.00 -27.96
C PHE A 414 -10.18 -2.17 -29.05
N LEU A 415 -11.36 -1.60 -28.82
CA LEU A 415 -12.48 -1.59 -29.76
C LEU A 415 -12.93 -0.15 -30.02
N GLY A 416 -13.31 0.15 -31.26
CA GLY A 416 -13.82 1.47 -31.63
C GLY A 416 -13.79 1.69 -33.14
N ASP A 417 -14.54 2.69 -33.60
CA ASP A 417 -14.57 3.04 -35.02
C ASP A 417 -13.21 3.56 -35.50
N GLY A 418 -12.65 2.91 -36.53
CA GLY A 418 -11.30 3.18 -37.04
C GLY A 418 -10.18 2.32 -36.43
N ILE A 419 -10.49 1.41 -35.50
CA ILE A 419 -9.55 0.41 -34.99
C ILE A 419 -9.77 -0.90 -35.75
N ALA A 420 -8.80 -1.30 -36.57
CA ALA A 420 -8.88 -2.53 -37.34
C ALA A 420 -8.71 -3.76 -36.43
N PRO A 421 -9.56 -4.80 -36.56
CA PRO A 421 -9.38 -6.05 -35.85
C PRO A 421 -8.07 -6.73 -36.25
N GLN A 422 -7.20 -6.98 -35.28
CA GLN A 422 -5.92 -7.66 -35.50
C GLN A 422 -5.34 -8.16 -34.17
N GLN A 423 -4.51 -9.19 -34.24
CA GLN A 423 -3.68 -9.60 -33.11
C GLN A 423 -2.32 -8.89 -33.18
N LEU A 424 -1.96 -8.19 -32.11
CA LEU A 424 -0.69 -7.49 -31.97
C LEU A 424 0.19 -8.22 -30.96
N SER A 425 1.34 -8.76 -31.37
CA SER A 425 2.30 -9.31 -30.41
C SER A 425 3.06 -8.19 -29.72
N ALA A 426 2.86 -8.03 -28.42
CA ALA A 426 3.59 -7.09 -27.58
C ALA A 426 4.91 -7.70 -27.09
N ASP A 427 5.83 -8.00 -28.02
CA ASP A 427 7.15 -8.49 -27.65
C ASP A 427 7.81 -7.46 -26.71
N ALA A 428 8.20 -7.89 -25.51
CA ALA A 428 8.71 -7.01 -24.45
C ALA A 428 7.75 -5.93 -23.92
N GLY A 429 6.44 -6.07 -24.13
CA GLY A 429 5.41 -5.16 -23.61
C GLY A 429 4.87 -5.57 -22.22
N THR A 430 4.41 -4.59 -21.45
CA THR A 430 3.76 -4.81 -20.15
C THR A 430 2.53 -3.93 -19.98
N THR A 431 1.79 -4.08 -18.90
CA THR A 431 0.66 -3.19 -18.57
C THR A 431 1.07 -1.71 -18.46
N LEU A 432 2.36 -1.39 -18.29
CA LEU A 432 2.88 0.00 -18.33
C LEU A 432 2.62 0.69 -19.69
N ASP A 433 2.46 -0.09 -20.76
CA ASP A 433 2.31 0.41 -22.12
C ASP A 433 0.85 0.70 -22.51
N SER A 434 -0.12 0.34 -21.66
CA SER A 434 -1.55 0.41 -21.96
C SER A 434 -2.03 1.84 -22.24
N GLY A 435 -1.74 2.79 -21.36
CA GLY A 435 -2.14 4.19 -21.50
C GLY A 435 -1.50 4.88 -22.71
N ALA A 436 -0.20 4.64 -22.94
CA ALA A 436 0.49 5.13 -24.14
C ALA A 436 -0.09 4.54 -25.44
N THR A 437 -0.56 3.29 -25.41
CA THR A 437 -1.21 2.66 -26.56
C THR A 437 -2.59 3.25 -26.82
N LEU A 438 -3.38 3.47 -25.76
CA LEU A 438 -4.67 4.18 -25.87
C LEU A 438 -4.48 5.57 -26.48
N LEU A 439 -3.50 6.34 -25.99
CA LEU A 439 -3.24 7.68 -26.51
C LEU A 439 -2.89 7.66 -27.99
N SER A 440 -2.04 6.74 -28.46
CA SER A 440 -1.75 6.61 -29.89
C SER A 440 -2.96 6.26 -30.75
N LEU A 441 -3.93 5.52 -30.20
CA LEU A 441 -5.19 5.20 -30.89
C LEU A 441 -6.14 6.40 -30.97
N LEU A 442 -6.06 7.32 -30.00
CA LEU A 442 -6.78 8.61 -30.05
C LEU A 442 -6.08 9.60 -31.00
N ASP A 443 -4.75 9.69 -30.91
CA ASP A 443 -3.90 10.53 -31.75
C ASP A 443 -2.53 9.87 -31.99
N PRO A 444 -2.17 9.50 -33.24
CA PRO A 444 -0.91 8.82 -33.57
C PRO A 444 0.38 9.55 -33.15
N ASN A 445 0.31 10.84 -32.81
CA ASN A 445 1.47 11.60 -32.33
C ASN A 445 1.76 11.37 -30.83
N LEU A 446 0.80 10.84 -30.07
CA LEU A 446 0.90 10.63 -28.63
C LEU A 446 1.34 9.20 -28.29
N LYS A 447 2.65 8.96 -28.31
CA LYS A 447 3.22 7.60 -28.25
C LYS A 447 3.74 7.17 -26.89
N THR A 448 3.72 8.05 -25.90
CA THR A 448 4.42 7.86 -24.61
C THR A 448 3.57 8.35 -23.44
N MET A 449 3.75 7.70 -22.30
CA MET A 449 3.14 8.06 -21.02
C MET A 449 3.96 7.44 -19.90
N GLY A 450 4.57 8.25 -19.04
CA GLY A 450 5.57 7.80 -18.08
C GLY A 450 6.68 6.99 -18.74
N PHE A 451 6.91 5.76 -18.27
CA PHE A 451 7.81 4.81 -18.93
C PHE A 451 7.12 3.97 -20.00
N GLY A 452 5.80 4.04 -20.13
CA GLY A 452 5.04 3.33 -21.16
C GLY A 452 5.38 3.80 -22.58
N ARG A 453 5.36 2.86 -23.52
CA ARG A 453 5.49 3.10 -24.96
C ARG A 453 4.33 2.45 -25.68
N SER A 454 3.77 3.16 -26.66
CA SER A 454 2.70 2.60 -27.48
C SER A 454 3.10 1.27 -28.12
N LEU A 455 2.29 0.23 -27.91
CA LEU A 455 2.53 -1.11 -28.43
C LEU A 455 2.34 -1.21 -29.94
N ILE A 456 1.57 -0.28 -30.53
CA ILE A 456 1.36 -0.19 -31.98
C ILE A 456 2.50 0.55 -32.70
N ASP A 457 3.45 1.13 -31.95
CA ASP A 457 4.64 1.70 -32.55
C ASP A 457 5.67 0.60 -32.86
N ALA A 458 6.09 0.50 -34.12
CA ALA A 458 7.11 -0.46 -34.54
C ALA A 458 8.52 -0.08 -34.02
N GLN A 459 8.76 1.20 -33.71
CA GLN A 459 10.06 1.71 -33.27
C GLN A 459 10.02 2.14 -31.79
N ARG A 460 9.73 1.19 -30.90
CA ARG A 460 9.71 1.44 -29.45
C ARG A 460 11.10 1.79 -28.93
N ALA A 461 11.23 2.97 -28.36
CA ALA A 461 12.40 3.38 -27.58
C ALA A 461 12.57 2.50 -26.33
N PRO A 462 13.75 2.47 -25.70
CA PRO A 462 13.94 1.87 -24.38
C PRO A 462 12.88 2.34 -23.37
N SER A 463 12.47 1.41 -22.51
CA SER A 463 11.44 1.59 -21.49
C SER A 463 11.55 0.58 -20.37
N ALA A 464 10.82 0.85 -19.28
CA ALA A 464 10.65 -0.07 -18.15
C ALA A 464 10.12 -1.46 -18.60
N SER A 465 9.19 -1.49 -19.57
CA SER A 465 8.65 -2.74 -20.12
C SER A 465 9.71 -3.61 -20.77
N VAL A 466 10.64 -3.02 -21.54
CA VAL A 466 11.75 -3.78 -22.13
C VAL A 466 12.72 -4.24 -21.04
N ALA A 467 12.99 -3.38 -20.06
CA ALA A 467 13.91 -3.68 -18.96
C ALA A 467 13.45 -4.85 -18.08
N THR A 468 12.14 -5.08 -17.91
CA THR A 468 11.65 -6.22 -17.12
C THR A 468 11.92 -7.58 -17.79
N GLN A 469 12.06 -7.63 -19.12
CA GLN A 469 12.26 -8.89 -19.85
C GLN A 469 13.72 -9.09 -20.28
N ARG A 470 14.48 -8.00 -20.52
CA ARG A 470 15.89 -8.06 -20.89
C ARG A 470 16.77 -8.53 -19.72
N ASP A 471 17.74 -9.41 -20.00
CA ASP A 471 18.74 -9.89 -19.02
C ASP A 471 18.16 -10.40 -17.69
N GLY A 472 16.93 -10.94 -17.72
CA GLY A 472 16.24 -11.40 -16.52
C GLY A 472 15.79 -10.28 -15.57
N GLY A 473 15.54 -9.07 -16.09
CA GLY A 473 15.04 -7.95 -15.29
C GLY A 473 16.11 -7.21 -14.50
N ARG A 474 17.39 -7.42 -14.80
CA ARG A 474 18.54 -6.88 -14.02
C ARG A 474 18.47 -5.37 -13.78
N ASP A 475 18.02 -4.62 -14.78
CA ASP A 475 17.96 -3.15 -14.74
C ASP A 475 16.61 -2.63 -14.23
N TYR A 476 15.59 -3.49 -14.12
CA TYR A 476 14.24 -3.09 -13.72
C TYR A 476 14.14 -2.46 -12.31
N PRO A 477 14.93 -2.89 -11.29
CA PRO A 477 14.94 -2.23 -9.98
C PRO A 477 15.22 -0.73 -10.01
N GLN A 478 15.89 -0.22 -11.05
CA GLN A 478 16.13 1.21 -11.23
C GLN A 478 14.83 1.99 -11.44
N TYR A 479 13.88 1.43 -12.19
CA TYR A 479 12.58 2.03 -12.45
C TYR A 479 11.68 2.01 -11.22
N LEU A 480 11.75 0.94 -10.41
CA LEU A 480 11.10 0.90 -9.10
C LEU A 480 11.66 2.00 -8.20
N ALA A 481 12.98 2.18 -8.14
CA ALA A 481 13.61 3.23 -7.35
C ALA A 481 13.20 4.64 -7.82
N PHE A 482 13.12 4.89 -9.14
CA PHE A 482 12.60 6.16 -9.66
C PHE A 482 11.12 6.36 -9.31
N ALA A 483 10.28 5.32 -9.43
CA ALA A 483 8.88 5.42 -9.06
C ALA A 483 8.68 5.83 -7.58
N ARG A 484 9.58 5.43 -6.67
CA ARG A 484 9.56 5.91 -5.28
C ARG A 484 9.75 7.42 -5.17
N SER A 485 10.58 8.00 -6.04
CA SER A 485 10.84 9.46 -6.04
C SER A 485 9.61 10.27 -6.47
N LEU A 486 8.63 9.63 -7.13
CA LEU A 486 7.41 10.29 -7.57
C LEU A 486 6.44 10.59 -6.41
N TRP A 487 6.65 9.99 -5.23
CA TRP A 487 5.84 10.25 -4.04
C TRP A 487 6.10 11.62 -3.41
N LEU A 488 7.34 12.13 -3.41
CA LEU A 488 7.70 13.27 -2.56
C LEU A 488 7.76 14.63 -3.26
N GLY A 489 7.80 14.69 -4.60
CA GLY A 489 8.00 15.98 -5.28
C GLY A 489 9.48 16.29 -5.52
N GLU A 490 9.76 17.51 -5.99
CA GLU A 490 11.15 18.01 -6.01
C GLU A 490 11.57 18.26 -4.56
N PRO A 491 12.83 18.04 -4.19
CA PRO A 491 13.33 18.37 -2.86
C PRO A 491 13.02 19.84 -2.54
N THR A 492 12.11 20.07 -1.60
CA THR A 492 11.90 21.42 -1.07
C THR A 492 12.90 21.68 0.04
N ARG A 493 13.58 22.82 -0.04
CA ARG A 493 14.36 23.36 1.08
C ARG A 493 13.51 24.24 1.99
N GLU A 494 12.25 24.46 1.63
CA GLU A 494 11.29 25.15 2.48
C GLU A 494 10.50 24.13 3.29
N LEU A 495 10.50 24.32 4.61
CA LEU A 495 9.63 23.61 5.54
C LEU A 495 8.50 24.54 5.98
N LYS A 496 7.26 24.08 5.81
CA LYS A 496 6.06 24.86 6.10
C LYS A 496 4.96 24.01 6.70
N ILE A 497 4.10 24.64 7.52
CA ILE A 497 2.80 24.08 7.91
C ILE A 497 1.68 24.89 7.23
N ASP A 498 0.72 24.19 6.64
CA ASP A 498 -0.41 24.83 5.93
C ASP A 498 -1.58 25.21 6.86
N GLY A 499 -2.69 25.64 6.26
CA GLY A 499 -3.89 26.05 6.99
C GLY A 499 -4.63 24.89 7.67
N ASP A 500 -4.37 23.65 7.26
CA ASP A 500 -4.98 22.42 7.79
C ASP A 500 -4.07 21.69 8.80
N ASP A 501 -3.04 22.41 9.29
CA ASP A 501 -2.03 21.93 10.23
C ASP A 501 -1.17 20.76 9.70
N GLN A 502 -0.98 20.68 8.37
CA GLN A 502 -0.13 19.68 7.72
C GLN A 502 1.24 20.24 7.36
N VAL A 503 2.28 19.43 7.55
CA VAL A 503 3.63 19.74 7.06
C VAL A 503 3.65 19.56 5.54
N VAL A 504 4.09 20.60 4.85
CA VAL A 504 4.28 20.60 3.40
C VAL A 504 5.67 20.06 3.10
N VAL A 505 5.72 18.89 2.46
CA VAL A 505 6.95 18.17 2.10
C VAL A 505 6.96 17.93 0.60
N GLY A 506 7.56 18.87 -0.14
CA GLY A 506 7.53 18.89 -1.59
C GLY A 506 6.10 19.09 -2.08
N LEU A 507 5.50 18.06 -2.68
CA LEU A 507 4.08 18.06 -3.09
C LEU A 507 3.16 17.37 -2.08
N GLN A 508 3.71 16.81 -1.00
CA GLN A 508 2.93 16.10 0.00
C GLN A 508 2.50 17.02 1.13
N HIS A 509 1.31 16.75 1.65
CA HIS A 509 0.79 17.35 2.86
C HIS A 509 0.63 16.22 3.88
N VAL A 510 1.48 16.21 4.90
CA VAL A 510 1.58 15.10 5.87
C VAL A 510 1.28 15.61 7.27
N GLN A 511 0.48 14.85 8.00
CA GLN A 511 0.13 15.18 9.38
C GLN A 511 1.33 14.91 10.32
N PRO A 512 1.73 15.86 11.18
CA PRO A 512 2.69 15.61 12.25
C PRO A 512 2.30 14.43 13.16
N PRO A 513 3.28 13.73 13.77
CA PRO A 513 4.71 14.03 13.73
C PRO A 513 5.40 13.61 12.44
N VAL A 514 6.37 14.42 11.99
CA VAL A 514 7.16 14.17 10.77
C VAL A 514 8.64 14.40 11.06
N LEU A 515 9.52 13.54 10.55
CA LEU A 515 10.95 13.75 10.48
C LEU A 515 11.42 13.73 9.03
N LEU A 516 12.09 14.82 8.62
CA LEU A 516 12.72 14.96 7.32
C LEU A 516 14.23 14.82 7.47
N GLU A 517 14.85 14.00 6.62
CA GLU A 517 16.30 13.84 6.55
C GLU A 517 16.80 14.40 5.22
N TYR A 518 17.69 15.38 5.27
CA TYR A 518 18.33 16.00 4.12
C TYR A 518 19.78 15.56 4.01
N ASP A 519 20.21 15.17 2.82
CA ASP A 519 21.60 14.83 2.54
C ASP A 519 22.49 16.09 2.42
N LYS A 520 23.79 15.86 2.17
CA LYS A 520 24.82 16.90 2.05
C LYS A 520 24.57 17.91 0.91
N ASP A 521 23.80 17.52 -0.09
CA ASP A 521 23.46 18.31 -1.29
C ASP A 521 22.06 18.95 -1.14
N TRP A 522 21.46 18.84 0.05
CA TRP A 522 20.12 19.29 0.41
C TRP A 522 19.00 18.56 -0.34
N GLY A 523 19.29 17.35 -0.84
CA GLY A 523 18.27 16.43 -1.31
C GLY A 523 17.50 15.85 -0.12
N LEU A 524 16.17 15.83 -0.22
CA LEU A 524 15.32 15.14 0.76
C LEU A 524 15.53 13.63 0.60
N LYS A 525 16.28 13.04 1.53
CA LYS A 525 16.71 11.63 1.51
C LYS A 525 15.63 10.70 2.04
N SER A 526 14.95 11.09 3.11
CA SER A 526 13.89 10.28 3.72
C SER A 526 12.87 11.15 4.44
N VAL A 527 11.64 10.68 4.47
CA VAL A 527 10.53 11.25 5.24
C VAL A 527 10.00 10.16 6.13
N TYR A 528 10.13 10.33 7.45
CA TYR A 528 9.58 9.43 8.44
C TYR A 528 8.34 10.06 9.06
N LEU A 529 7.28 9.28 9.15
CA LEU A 529 6.02 9.63 9.78
C LEU A 529 5.79 8.68 10.98
N GLU A 530 6.29 7.43 10.96
CA GLU A 530 6.24 6.48 12.08
C GLU A 530 7.51 6.45 12.94
N ASN A 531 7.34 6.19 14.24
CA ASN A 531 8.44 6.06 15.22
C ASN A 531 9.46 7.20 15.11
N THR A 532 9.00 8.40 14.76
CA THR A 532 9.85 9.52 14.35
C THR A 532 10.85 9.89 15.43
N SER A 533 10.47 9.85 16.71
CA SER A 533 11.37 10.18 17.83
C SER A 533 12.57 9.22 17.89
N ARG A 534 12.33 7.93 17.65
CA ARG A 534 13.41 6.93 17.54
C ARG A 534 14.27 7.15 16.31
N GLN A 535 13.63 7.40 15.16
CA GLN A 535 14.37 7.64 13.91
C GLN A 535 15.25 8.89 14.01
N PHE A 536 14.82 9.92 14.74
CA PHE A 536 15.60 11.13 14.98
C PHE A 536 16.90 10.86 15.76
N ASP A 537 16.81 9.99 16.77
CA ASP A 537 17.97 9.59 17.57
C ASP A 537 18.89 8.64 16.80
N ASP A 538 18.34 7.73 15.99
CA ASP A 538 19.08 6.75 15.17
C ASP A 538 19.64 7.36 13.85
N ALA A 539 19.20 8.55 13.45
CA ALA A 539 19.54 9.17 12.16
C ALA A 539 21.03 9.53 12.03
N ASN A 540 21.53 9.43 10.79
CA ASN A 540 22.93 9.67 10.46
C ASN A 540 23.34 11.11 10.83
N PRO A 541 24.37 11.31 11.67
CA PRO A 541 24.86 12.64 12.03
C PRO A 541 25.40 13.49 10.87
N ASP A 542 25.74 12.89 9.73
CA ASP A 542 26.19 13.63 8.55
C ASP A 542 25.05 14.33 7.79
N ASN A 543 23.80 14.02 8.14
CA ASN A 543 22.60 14.57 7.48
C ASN A 543 21.99 15.70 8.31
N THR A 544 21.25 16.58 7.64
CA THR A 544 20.44 17.60 8.33
C THR A 544 19.06 17.04 8.60
N LEU A 545 18.58 17.17 9.83
CA LEU A 545 17.30 16.67 10.29
C LEU A 545 16.35 17.83 10.54
N ALA A 546 15.09 17.69 10.14
CA ALA A 546 14.01 18.57 10.56
C ALA A 546 12.88 17.73 11.16
N TYR A 547 12.70 17.84 12.47
CA TYR A 547 11.65 17.13 13.20
C TYR A 547 10.51 18.09 13.52
N VAL A 548 9.29 17.78 13.07
CA VAL A 548 8.09 18.60 13.24
C VAL A 548 7.07 17.86 14.08
N ASP A 549 6.67 18.46 15.20
CA ASP A 549 5.62 17.97 16.09
C ASP A 549 5.08 19.15 16.92
N ARG A 550 4.16 18.91 17.87
CA ARG A 550 3.74 19.92 18.83
C ARG A 550 4.95 20.42 19.62
N CYS A 551 4.94 21.69 20.02
CA CYS A 551 6.02 22.27 20.80
C CYS A 551 6.31 21.53 22.13
N THR A 552 5.30 20.83 22.67
CA THR A 552 5.44 19.89 23.81
C THR A 552 6.51 18.80 23.59
N ALA A 553 6.77 18.42 22.34
CA ALA A 553 7.79 17.44 21.97
C ALA A 553 9.22 17.88 22.33
N PHE A 554 9.46 19.20 22.35
CA PHE A 554 10.80 19.79 22.46
C PHE A 554 11.01 20.56 23.76
N GLU A 555 9.95 21.15 24.31
CA GLU A 555 10.05 22.08 25.42
C GLU A 555 9.33 21.60 26.67
N ASP A 556 9.89 21.98 27.83
CA ASP A 556 9.36 21.69 29.16
C ASP A 556 8.33 22.73 29.63
N GLY A 557 7.90 23.66 28.75
CA GLY A 557 7.00 24.77 29.12
C GLY A 557 5.88 25.17 28.16
N SER A 558 5.67 24.46 27.04
CA SER A 558 4.70 24.86 26.01
C SER A 558 3.33 24.19 26.20
N ALA A 559 2.31 24.97 26.58
CA ALA A 559 0.92 24.54 26.72
C ALA A 559 0.02 24.86 25.52
N ASP A 560 0.55 25.56 24.51
CA ASP A 560 -0.29 26.31 23.57
C ASP A 560 -0.85 25.43 22.44
N GLY A 561 -0.49 24.14 22.40
CA GLY A 561 -0.83 23.27 21.28
C GLY A 561 -0.13 23.65 19.98
N ASP A 562 0.70 24.69 19.95
CA ASP A 562 1.40 25.14 18.75
C ASP A 562 2.32 24.08 18.15
N TRP A 563 2.58 24.20 16.86
CA TRP A 563 3.54 23.37 16.14
C TRP A 563 4.96 23.95 16.23
N CYS A 564 5.95 23.07 16.35
CA CYS A 564 7.36 23.42 16.35
C CYS A 564 8.16 22.52 15.42
N ALA A 565 9.25 23.03 14.89
CA ALA A 565 10.23 22.25 14.13
C ALA A 565 11.63 22.42 14.71
N LEU A 566 12.25 21.30 15.12
CA LEU A 566 13.65 21.27 15.51
C LEU A 566 14.51 20.88 14.32
N LEU A 567 15.37 21.80 13.89
CA LEU A 567 16.39 21.53 12.89
C LEU A 567 17.72 21.21 13.56
N VAL A 568 18.41 20.19 13.08
CA VAL A 568 19.76 19.79 13.51
C VAL A 568 20.61 19.52 12.29
N ASN A 569 21.73 20.22 12.11
CA ASN A 569 22.64 20.01 10.99
C ASN A 569 23.87 19.17 11.37
N ARG A 570 24.69 18.85 10.37
CA ARG A 570 25.94 18.08 10.50
C ARG A 570 27.00 18.68 11.42
N ASP A 571 26.96 19.99 11.63
CA ASP A 571 27.90 20.71 12.50
C ASP A 571 27.39 20.78 13.95
N ASN A 572 26.38 19.97 14.29
CA ASN A 572 25.60 20.04 15.53
C ASN A 572 24.99 21.41 15.79
N GLY A 573 24.76 22.22 14.74
CA GLY A 573 23.93 23.41 14.85
C GLY A 573 22.48 23.00 15.07
N ILE A 574 21.78 23.70 15.96
CA ILE A 574 20.35 23.45 16.23
C ILE A 574 19.54 24.73 16.11
N LYS A 575 18.26 24.61 15.76
CA LYS A 575 17.31 25.71 15.88
C LYS A 575 15.89 25.18 16.03
N LEU A 576 15.14 25.74 16.96
CA LEU A 576 13.71 25.47 17.14
C LEU A 576 12.90 26.60 16.51
N TYR A 577 12.12 26.26 15.50
CA TYR A 577 11.17 27.18 14.86
C TYR A 577 9.78 26.96 15.42
N ARG A 578 9.02 28.05 15.60
CA ARG A 578 7.66 28.00 16.17
C ARG A 578 6.60 28.16 15.10
N ASP A 579 5.34 27.97 15.48
CA ASP A 579 4.18 27.93 14.59
C ASP A 579 4.14 29.11 13.61
N ASN A 580 4.35 30.34 14.07
CA ASN A 580 4.40 31.53 13.20
C ASN A 580 5.48 31.44 12.11
N ASP A 581 6.67 30.94 12.45
CA ASP A 581 7.74 30.75 11.47
C ASP A 581 7.33 29.68 10.45
N LEU A 582 6.77 28.57 10.93
CA LEU A 582 6.36 27.43 10.11
C LEU A 582 5.20 27.78 9.17
N ARG A 583 4.24 28.61 9.60
CA ARG A 583 3.17 29.10 8.72
C ARG A 583 3.70 30.07 7.66
N GLY A 584 4.75 30.83 8.00
CA GLY A 584 5.47 31.71 7.08
C GLY A 584 6.38 30.98 6.09
N GLY A 585 6.80 29.75 6.42
CA GLY A 585 7.78 28.98 5.67
C GLY A 585 9.21 29.29 6.12
N ILE A 586 10.02 28.25 6.34
CA ILE A 586 11.42 28.37 6.76
C ILE A 586 12.36 27.65 5.81
N ALA A 587 13.56 28.19 5.59
CA ALA A 587 14.60 27.51 4.83
C ALA A 587 15.37 26.53 5.72
N VAL A 588 15.40 25.25 5.35
CA VAL A 588 16.12 24.21 6.11
C VAL A 588 17.63 24.31 6.01
N ASP A 589 18.14 25.02 4.99
CA ASP A 589 19.55 25.32 4.78
C ASP A 589 20.00 26.65 5.39
N ALA A 590 19.11 27.32 6.14
CA ALA A 590 19.48 28.49 6.91
C ALA A 590 20.53 28.15 7.99
N PRO A 591 21.45 29.09 8.31
CA PRO A 591 22.39 28.91 9.42
C PRO A 591 21.68 28.58 10.73
N LEU A 592 22.20 27.58 11.45
CA LEU A 592 21.69 27.14 12.75
C LEU A 592 22.63 27.60 13.87
N ASP A 593 22.11 27.65 15.10
CA ASP A 593 22.87 28.08 16.27
C ASP A 593 23.82 26.97 16.72
N ALA A 594 25.09 27.31 16.93
CA ALA A 594 26.09 26.34 17.37
C ALA A 594 25.70 25.74 18.73
N PHE A 595 25.64 24.41 18.83
CA PHE A 595 25.31 23.72 20.06
C PHE A 595 26.43 22.78 20.49
N GLN A 596 26.92 22.98 21.72
CA GLN A 596 27.96 22.16 22.32
C GLN A 596 27.32 21.19 23.31
N GLY A 597 26.81 20.07 22.79
CA GLY A 597 26.16 19.03 23.59
C GLY A 597 25.78 17.82 22.74
N PRO A 598 25.37 16.71 23.37
CA PRO A 598 24.78 15.59 22.63
C PRO A 598 23.49 16.07 21.95
N ARG A 599 23.19 15.54 20.76
CA ARG A 599 21.95 15.85 20.02
C ARG A 599 20.75 15.84 20.99
N PRO A 600 19.89 16.88 20.96
CA PRO A 600 18.69 16.91 21.79
C PRO A 600 17.84 15.66 21.50
N SER A 601 17.23 15.08 22.51
CA SER A 601 16.25 14.01 22.27
C SER A 601 14.85 14.60 22.19
N VAL A 602 14.04 14.15 21.24
CA VAL A 602 12.66 14.61 21.06
C VAL A 602 11.66 13.65 21.69
N ARG A 603 10.59 14.18 22.28
CA ARG A 603 9.49 13.36 22.84
C ARG A 603 8.42 13.12 21.77
N GLN A 604 7.67 12.04 21.92
CA GLN A 604 6.50 11.74 21.12
C GLN A 604 5.30 11.44 22.01
N ALA A 605 4.10 11.76 21.52
CA ALA A 605 2.86 11.47 22.24
C ALA A 605 2.56 9.96 22.29
N HIS A 606 2.31 9.45 23.49
CA HIS A 606 1.89 8.08 23.79
C HIS A 606 0.51 8.09 24.46
N MET A 607 -0.48 7.49 23.79
CA MET A 607 -1.84 7.43 24.32
C MET A 607 -1.91 6.52 25.55
N ILE A 608 -2.45 7.05 26.65
CA ILE A 608 -2.76 6.27 27.86
C ILE A 608 -4.15 5.65 27.73
N THR A 609 -5.11 6.40 27.19
CA THR A 609 -6.48 5.91 26.94
C THR A 609 -6.64 5.39 25.53
N GLN A 610 -7.28 4.23 25.37
CA GLN A 610 -7.54 3.63 24.05
C GLN A 610 -8.77 4.22 23.33
N LYS A 611 -9.71 4.81 24.07
CA LYS A 611 -10.91 5.47 23.54
C LYS A 611 -11.26 6.70 24.37
N GLY A 612 -11.68 7.76 23.68
CA GLY A 612 -12.27 8.94 24.29
C GLY A 612 -13.51 8.63 25.13
N ARG A 613 -13.68 9.41 26.21
CA ARG A 613 -14.82 9.29 27.11
C ARG A 613 -15.54 10.61 27.24
N ARG A 614 -16.86 10.58 27.05
CA ARG A 614 -17.72 11.73 27.32
C ARG A 614 -17.61 12.15 28.78
N THR A 615 -17.20 13.39 29.01
CA THR A 615 -16.85 13.94 30.32
C THR A 615 -17.50 15.31 30.47
N ARG A 616 -18.27 15.49 31.55
CA ARG A 616 -19.02 16.73 31.81
C ARG A 616 -18.09 17.88 32.17
N ALA A 617 -18.60 19.11 32.09
CA ALA A 617 -17.92 20.26 32.66
C ALA A 617 -17.68 20.06 34.17
N GLY A 618 -16.50 20.44 34.67
CA GLY A 618 -16.13 20.29 36.06
C GLY A 618 -14.62 20.17 36.30
N GLN A 619 -14.24 20.11 37.57
CA GLN A 619 -12.86 19.86 37.99
C GLN A 619 -12.62 18.36 38.15
N TYR A 620 -11.52 17.87 37.60
CA TYR A 620 -11.16 16.47 37.61
C TYR A 620 -9.73 16.29 38.11
N MET A 621 -9.49 15.11 38.69
CA MET A 621 -8.17 14.62 39.05
C MET A 621 -7.97 13.28 38.35
N LEU A 622 -7.00 13.22 37.45
CA LEU A 622 -6.47 11.99 36.92
C LEU A 622 -5.51 11.40 37.94
N GLN A 623 -5.85 10.21 38.43
CA GLN A 623 -4.99 9.40 39.28
C GLN A 623 -4.50 8.22 38.46
N LEU A 624 -3.19 8.06 38.37
CA LEU A 624 -2.55 7.03 37.57
C LEU A 624 -1.50 6.31 38.39
N VAL A 625 -1.45 4.98 38.27
CA VAL A 625 -0.41 4.14 38.88
C VAL A 625 0.35 3.42 37.77
N ALA A 626 1.63 3.71 37.65
CA ALA A 626 2.51 3.15 36.62
C ALA A 626 3.33 1.97 37.16
N SER A 627 3.26 0.81 36.49
CA SER A 627 4.12 -0.36 36.75
C SER A 627 5.54 -0.17 36.23
N THR A 628 5.70 0.55 35.12
CA THR A 628 7.01 0.96 34.59
C THR A 628 7.04 2.47 34.52
N ARG A 629 8.10 3.07 35.08
CA ARG A 629 8.25 4.53 35.20
C ARG A 629 9.34 5.04 34.25
N PRO A 630 9.12 6.21 33.63
CA PRO A 630 10.19 6.97 33.00
C PRO A 630 11.19 7.46 34.04
N ASP A 631 12.47 7.52 33.66
CA ASP A 631 13.55 8.01 34.52
C ASP A 631 13.57 9.55 34.63
N ARG A 632 12.90 10.24 33.70
CA ARG A 632 12.78 11.70 33.66
C ARG A 632 11.32 12.14 33.82
N GLY A 633 11.13 13.40 34.17
CA GLY A 633 9.80 14.02 34.13
C GLY A 633 9.28 14.08 32.69
N PHE A 634 7.95 14.09 32.55
CA PHE A 634 7.28 14.10 31.26
C PHE A 634 5.95 14.84 31.33
N TRP A 635 5.40 15.19 30.17
CA TRP A 635 4.09 15.82 30.07
C TRP A 635 2.97 14.79 30.07
N ILE A 636 1.90 15.05 30.82
CA ILE A 636 0.60 14.42 30.61
C ILE A 636 -0.38 15.47 30.09
N GLU A 637 -1.11 15.10 29.05
CA GLU A 637 -2.13 15.92 28.41
C GLU A 637 -3.50 15.25 28.43
N ALA A 638 -4.52 16.06 28.66
CA ALA A 638 -5.91 15.74 28.39
C ALA A 638 -6.32 16.44 27.10
N VAL A 639 -6.79 15.68 26.11
CA VAL A 639 -7.08 16.17 24.75
C VAL A 639 -8.50 15.82 24.32
N SER A 640 -9.02 16.57 23.34
CA SER A 640 -10.34 16.34 22.71
C SER A 640 -10.35 16.70 21.22
N SER A 641 -11.51 16.51 20.57
CA SER A 641 -11.74 16.81 19.15
C SER A 641 -10.78 16.04 18.24
N GLN A 642 -10.82 14.71 18.33
CA GLN A 642 -9.89 13.82 17.62
C GLN A 642 -8.41 14.11 17.95
N ARG A 643 -8.11 14.38 19.24
CA ARG A 643 -6.76 14.60 19.78
C ARG A 643 -6.08 15.91 19.37
N LYS A 644 -6.85 16.90 18.91
CA LYS A 644 -6.33 18.21 18.47
C LYS A 644 -6.30 19.27 19.57
N VAL A 645 -7.33 19.32 20.41
CA VAL A 645 -7.48 20.38 21.42
C VAL A 645 -6.90 19.92 22.74
N VAL A 646 -5.86 20.60 23.23
CA VAL A 646 -5.32 20.39 24.57
C VAL A 646 -6.23 21.10 25.57
N LEU A 647 -6.88 20.31 26.43
CA LEU A 647 -7.78 20.81 27.47
C LEU A 647 -7.02 21.07 28.78
N ALA A 648 -5.99 20.28 29.02
CA ALA A 648 -5.04 20.51 30.10
C ALA A 648 -3.73 19.77 29.84
N GLN A 649 -2.67 20.31 30.42
CA GLN A 649 -1.34 19.77 30.33
C GLN A 649 -0.63 19.97 31.68
N GLN A 650 0.07 18.96 32.18
CA GLN A 650 0.82 19.05 33.41
C GLN A 650 2.14 18.26 33.34
N TRP A 651 3.23 18.89 33.78
CA TRP A 651 4.52 18.24 33.93
C TRP A 651 4.48 17.35 35.17
N VAL A 652 4.83 16.08 35.01
CA VAL A 652 4.76 15.09 36.07
C VAL A 652 6.08 14.36 36.24
N GLN A 653 6.38 14.05 37.50
CA GLN A 653 7.44 13.13 37.87
C GLN A 653 6.82 12.03 38.74
N PRO A 654 6.88 10.76 38.34
CA PRO A 654 6.30 9.68 39.12
C PRO A 654 6.89 9.62 40.53
N ASP A 655 6.05 9.48 41.55
CA ASP A 655 6.55 9.30 42.92
C ASP A 655 7.24 7.92 43.09
N ALA A 656 7.82 7.68 44.27
CA ALA A 656 8.52 6.43 44.60
C ALA A 656 7.64 5.16 44.45
N ASN A 657 6.32 5.31 44.42
CA ASN A 657 5.32 4.25 44.27
C ASN A 657 4.69 4.21 42.87
N GLY A 658 5.17 5.02 41.92
CA GLY A 658 4.61 5.10 40.56
C GLY A 658 3.28 5.84 40.47
N LYS A 659 2.87 6.57 41.51
CA LYS A 659 1.64 7.38 41.47
C LYS A 659 1.89 8.70 40.75
N ILE A 660 0.93 9.06 39.91
CA ILE A 660 0.90 10.30 39.16
C ILE A 660 -0.49 10.90 39.32
N ASN A 661 -0.55 12.14 39.81
CA ASN A 661 -1.80 12.88 39.99
C ASN A 661 -1.76 14.15 39.15
N VAL A 662 -2.72 14.27 38.22
CA VAL A 662 -2.86 15.44 37.35
C VAL A 662 -4.23 16.06 37.59
N SER A 663 -4.28 17.36 37.85
CA SER A 663 -5.56 18.06 38.06
C SER A 663 -5.87 18.93 36.85
N PHE A 664 -7.11 18.88 36.39
CA PHE A 664 -7.57 19.71 35.28
C PHE A 664 -9.04 20.08 35.35
N GLY A 665 -9.38 21.23 34.79
CA GLY A 665 -10.75 21.72 34.66
C GLY A 665 -11.27 21.60 33.23
N LEU A 666 -12.57 21.31 33.10
CA LEU A 666 -13.30 21.35 31.84
C LEU A 666 -14.39 22.41 31.94
N ASP A 667 -14.32 23.44 31.10
CA ASP A 667 -15.30 24.54 31.10
C ASP A 667 -16.64 24.14 30.48
N HIS A 668 -16.62 23.16 29.57
CA HIS A 668 -17.78 22.60 28.90
C HIS A 668 -17.68 21.07 28.85
N GLU A 669 -18.79 20.43 28.48
CA GLU A 669 -18.81 18.98 28.28
C GLU A 669 -18.04 18.60 27.02
N VAL A 670 -17.24 17.54 27.12
CA VAL A 670 -16.35 17.04 26.08
C VAL A 670 -16.76 15.61 25.75
N ASP A 671 -17.05 15.31 24.48
CA ASP A 671 -17.55 13.99 24.09
C ASP A 671 -16.45 12.91 24.01
N ASP A 672 -15.21 13.30 23.75
CA ASP A 672 -14.10 12.40 23.43
C ASP A 672 -12.81 12.71 24.23
N LEU A 673 -12.93 12.94 25.54
CA LEU A 673 -11.75 13.21 26.38
C LEU A 673 -10.79 12.01 26.38
N GLU A 674 -9.56 12.22 25.94
CA GLU A 674 -8.47 11.24 25.93
C GLU A 674 -7.25 11.76 26.71
N ILE A 675 -6.44 10.84 27.24
CA ILE A 675 -5.21 11.16 27.98
C ILE A 675 -3.99 10.61 27.22
N ARG A 676 -2.95 11.44 27.10
CA ARG A 676 -1.66 11.03 26.51
C ARG A 676 -0.49 11.53 27.34
N ALA A 677 0.65 10.85 27.23
CA ALA A 677 1.92 11.24 27.83
C ALA A 677 2.96 11.51 26.75
N TRP A 678 3.83 12.49 26.93
CA TRP A 678 4.92 12.78 25.99
C TRP A 678 6.22 12.21 26.51
N LEU A 679 6.72 11.17 25.85
CA LEU A 679 7.89 10.42 26.31
C LEU A 679 8.94 10.36 25.21
N ASN A 680 10.20 10.25 25.58
CA ASN A 680 11.23 9.84 24.65
C ASN A 680 11.02 8.35 24.26
N HIS A 681 11.36 7.97 23.03
CA HIS A 681 11.29 6.58 22.56
C HIS A 681 11.98 5.54 23.48
N ALA A 682 13.03 5.94 24.20
CA ALA A 682 13.74 5.08 25.15
C ALA A 682 13.02 4.92 26.49
N GLU A 683 12.09 5.81 26.80
CA GLU A 683 11.31 5.82 28.03
C GLU A 683 10.09 4.91 27.91
N LYS A 684 9.68 4.32 29.03
CA LYS A 684 8.52 3.42 29.09
C LYS A 684 7.58 3.84 30.21
N LEU A 685 6.31 4.00 29.87
CA LEU A 685 5.22 4.20 30.82
C LEU A 685 4.21 3.08 30.63
N ALA A 686 4.17 2.14 31.58
CA ALA A 686 3.14 1.11 31.63
C ALA A 686 2.17 1.45 32.77
N VAL A 687 0.88 1.53 32.46
CA VAL A 687 -0.16 2.00 33.39
C VAL A 687 -0.99 0.81 33.86
N ASP A 688 -0.98 0.54 35.16
CA ASP A 688 -1.76 -0.56 35.75
C ASP A 688 -3.21 -0.15 35.98
N THR A 689 -3.39 1.06 36.51
CA THR A 689 -4.71 1.63 36.80
C THR A 689 -4.70 3.12 36.53
N PHE A 690 -5.79 3.62 35.96
CA PHE A 690 -6.07 5.04 35.87
C PHE A 690 -7.52 5.31 36.26
N ALA A 691 -7.76 6.43 36.93
CA ALA A 691 -9.09 6.89 37.28
C ALA A 691 -9.18 8.39 37.05
N LEU A 692 -10.23 8.81 36.35
CA LEU A 692 -10.59 10.21 36.25
C LEU A 692 -11.69 10.50 37.28
N VAL A 693 -11.34 11.21 38.35
CA VAL A 693 -12.21 11.42 39.51
C VAL A 693 -12.65 12.89 39.56
N PRO A 694 -13.95 13.20 39.65
CA PRO A 694 -14.40 14.56 39.89
C PRO A 694 -13.82 15.10 41.20
N SER A 695 -13.06 16.19 41.14
CA SER A 695 -12.51 16.85 42.31
C SER A 695 -13.62 17.66 42.98
N ARG A 696 -13.98 17.32 44.23
CA ARG A 696 -14.92 18.12 45.05
C ARG A 696 -14.22 19.39 45.58
N GLY A 697 -13.81 20.27 44.68
CA GLY A 697 -13.37 21.63 45.02
C GLY A 697 -14.52 22.62 44.87
N ARG A 698 -14.93 23.29 45.94
CA ARG A 698 -15.86 24.43 45.87
C ARG A 698 -15.29 25.51 44.93
N PRO A 699 -16.10 26.18 44.09
CA PRO A 699 -15.66 27.38 43.42
C PRO A 699 -15.33 28.43 44.48
N ARG A 700 -14.10 28.95 44.49
CA ARG A 700 -13.85 30.27 45.08
C ARG A 700 -14.27 31.27 44.01
N GLY A 701 -15.36 31.97 44.30
CA GLY A 701 -15.99 32.93 43.40
C GLY A 701 -15.26 34.25 43.29
#